data_AF-A0A085YYC9-F1
#
_entry.id   AF-A0A085YYC9-F1
#
_cell.length_a   1.000
_cell.length_b   1.000
_cell.length_c   1.000
_cell.angle_alpha   90.00
_cell.angle_beta   90.00
_cell.angle_gamma   90.00
#
_symmetry.space_group_name_H-M   'P 1'
#
loop_
_entity.id
_entity.type
_entity.pdbx_description
1 polymer ?
#
loop_
_entity_poly.entity_id
_entity_poly.type
_entity_poly.pdbx_seq_one_letter_code
_entity_poly.pdbx_strand_id
1 'polypeptide(L)'
;MISINVYQSQSFGIQSLPPTPNAASIEKFVSHNVDYSTGVPDISVPLYHISTGDINVPVSLKYNSAGIKISENASNVGLGWSLASGGSVSRSMLGLPDDYYNPNQFMGGFIYTQTPVSYIATASSSDELLIQQNISENRYDAQADIFYYSLPGSSGKISYNQITQKFVEMPLSNNKITPFYDAVTKLIIGWEILDTNGMKYIFGTNESSRELSVNNGITISGGSGPLTLLPNSSIPNHYTNWHLSQIIDTKGNIVNFEYDIVSQVKQVSKGMVTKSRQKISPTLYTSRNYNEKYLKKISFQTGYVTFNPDTSIRLDLHNSKRIADMEVFSSLGNLIKKVKFNHSYFIGDAGSSGDSFAYISLPASNNTHRLKLDSVEESYSDPGQQKKEYRFEYDDAILPNKSSNSMDYWGFYNGEPNSSLFPRIFFQYGINLLEDGHAERSVNAEFATAGILKKIIYPTGGSTEYTFEPNTASSFNYLPQNDTAQLSIINIRSSYKKRTYNVNKSNSTFYSNGIKRWEYTFTIDSKLHSDLQLENFQITGCPINTVDPGGNYIGECNYIYSLLDAANQLVDLSNGKWLTLPVGTYKIKIQYMGLPEPNYESQSDFNLSLTIKEDPQPLIKRVGGLRIKEIKSYSNNNELKYKKYFDYNYFDSDGKELSSGYTFLPTYGMYNHITAAIGDVIYSDNVYSFLPVGSTTYSKITEYSENIIDHSVLKTLHSYEVNGNTGVSPSVNYGCSNCMWIHNMDNADNSWERKKKNAEIIYKSNFTGLDEEIKKTNYIYDYSHVNQTRESFPAGFYSLQFPITGSSANGVISGFYYNYTNNVRLLTKKEKDIFNTDNINTEENFSYGNNIFVPIKKKTEFSDGTIQETSYQYAHEKGNQKLINANMIGIPLETSVVKKQNASDPGKTMSKTETKYDNAANLLPTSVLSYDLQNTASTEVTYDQYDSKGNLQQYTTKDGIPTAIIWGYNMTQPIAKIVGATYAQVSSFASDIILASDADINATTEQTLIDKLDIFRKHSALSVSQITTYTYDPLIGVTSIIPPSGLREIYKYDSANKLENIKDASGKLLKEFKYHYGL
;
A
#
# COMPACT_ATOMS: atom_id res chain seq x y z
N MET A 1 -41.81 41.60 2.70
CA MET A 1 -41.53 40.37 3.48
C MET A 1 -42.00 39.17 2.67
N ILE A 2 -41.11 38.57 1.88
CA ILE A 2 -41.29 37.24 1.29
C ILE A 2 -40.04 36.48 1.73
N SER A 3 -40.21 35.64 2.74
CA SER A 3 -39.19 34.76 3.28
C SER A 3 -38.96 33.61 2.30
N ILE A 4 -37.94 33.73 1.46
CA ILE A 4 -37.43 32.61 0.67
C ILE A 4 -36.58 31.76 1.62
N ASN A 5 -37.17 30.68 2.13
CA ASN A 5 -36.46 29.58 2.77
C ASN A 5 -35.64 28.84 1.69
N VAL A 6 -34.42 29.31 1.41
CA VAL A 6 -33.45 28.55 0.61
C VAL A 6 -32.82 27.48 1.51
N TYR A 7 -33.55 26.39 1.71
CA TYR A 7 -32.96 25.08 2.03
C TYR A 7 -32.78 24.34 0.71
N GLN A 8 -31.75 24.64 -0.07
CA GLN A 8 -31.44 23.87 -1.27
C GLN A 8 -29.95 23.51 -1.30
N SER A 9 -29.73 22.24 -0.93
CA SER A 9 -28.65 21.34 -1.32
C SER A 9 -27.35 22.00 -1.78
N GLN A 10 -26.49 22.34 -0.82
CA GLN A 10 -25.08 22.09 -1.02
C GLN A 10 -24.95 20.57 -1.14
N SER A 11 -24.60 20.08 -2.32
CA SER A 11 -24.07 18.72 -2.46
C SER A 11 -22.80 18.68 -1.62
N PHE A 12 -22.97 18.35 -0.33
CA PHE A 12 -21.91 17.73 0.44
C PHE A 12 -21.40 16.63 -0.48
N GLY A 13 -20.20 16.79 -1.04
CA GLY A 13 -19.53 15.70 -1.73
C GLY A 13 -19.66 14.52 -0.79
N ILE A 14 -20.47 13.54 -1.18
CA ILE A 14 -20.95 12.48 -0.30
C ILE A 14 -19.70 11.94 0.36
N GLN A 15 -19.55 12.20 1.66
CA GLN A 15 -18.36 11.81 2.39
C GLN A 15 -18.30 10.28 2.25
N SER A 16 -17.32 9.81 1.46
CA SER A 16 -17.20 8.40 1.09
C SER A 16 -17.36 7.56 2.35
N LEU A 17 -18.43 6.76 2.39
CA LEU A 17 -18.62 5.87 3.52
C LEU A 17 -17.48 4.86 3.48
N PRO A 18 -16.70 4.74 4.56
CA PRO A 18 -15.62 3.78 4.57
C PRO A 18 -16.20 2.38 4.33
N PRO A 19 -15.47 1.52 3.61
CA PRO A 19 -15.84 0.13 3.46
C PRO A 19 -15.93 -0.56 4.83
N THR A 20 -16.53 -1.75 4.84
CA THR A 20 -16.62 -2.55 6.08
C THR A 20 -15.21 -2.79 6.64
N PRO A 21 -15.01 -2.95 7.95
CA PRO A 21 -13.66 -3.00 8.54
C PRO A 21 -12.75 -4.06 7.94
N ASN A 22 -13.28 -5.24 7.60
CA ASN A 22 -12.52 -6.29 6.94
C ASN A 22 -12.12 -5.88 5.50
N ALA A 23 -13.04 -5.30 4.72
CA ALA A 23 -12.74 -4.77 3.38
C ALA A 23 -11.75 -3.59 3.41
N ALA A 24 -11.93 -2.65 4.34
CA ALA A 24 -11.03 -1.52 4.55
C ALA A 24 -9.61 -1.95 4.90
N SER A 25 -9.45 -3.05 5.66
CA SER A 25 -8.13 -3.62 5.94
C SER A 25 -7.44 -4.09 4.65
N ILE A 26 -8.18 -4.75 3.75
CA ILE A 26 -7.67 -5.23 2.46
C ILE A 26 -7.30 -4.04 1.55
N GLU A 27 -8.16 -3.04 1.44
CA GLU A 27 -7.87 -1.81 0.69
C GLU A 27 -6.62 -1.09 1.21
N LYS A 28 -6.40 -1.11 2.53
CA LYS A 28 -5.18 -0.57 3.14
C LYS A 28 -3.94 -1.33 2.69
N PHE A 29 -3.98 -2.66 2.56
CA PHE A 29 -2.88 -3.46 2.00
C PHE A 29 -2.65 -3.21 0.51
N VAL A 30 -3.70 -3.01 -0.28
CA VAL A 30 -3.55 -2.69 -1.72
C VAL A 30 -3.00 -1.27 -1.91
N SER A 31 -3.44 -0.31 -1.08
CA SER A 31 -3.03 1.09 -1.19
C SER A 31 -1.66 1.38 -0.55
N HIS A 32 -1.33 0.70 0.56
CA HIS A 32 -0.05 0.75 1.27
C HIS A 32 0.59 -0.64 1.21
N ASN A 33 0.94 -1.05 -0.01
CA ASN A 33 1.57 -2.33 -0.23
C ASN A 33 2.94 -2.38 0.46
N VAL A 34 3.30 -3.59 0.89
CA VAL A 34 4.63 -3.90 1.38
C VAL A 34 5.62 -3.63 0.25
N ASP A 35 6.47 -2.64 0.46
CA ASP A 35 7.52 -2.27 -0.47
C ASP A 35 8.56 -1.41 0.26
N TYR A 36 9.83 -1.55 -0.13
CA TYR A 36 10.90 -0.67 0.33
C TYR A 36 10.61 0.81 0.03
N SER A 37 10.01 1.09 -1.13
CA SER A 37 9.61 2.44 -1.54
C SER A 37 8.46 3.01 -0.73
N THR A 38 7.65 2.21 -0.03
CA THR A 38 6.61 2.72 0.89
C THR A 38 7.09 2.76 2.33
N GLY A 39 8.19 2.08 2.64
CA GLY A 39 8.70 1.92 4.01
C GLY A 39 7.83 1.00 4.87
N VAL A 40 6.97 0.18 4.26
CA VAL A 40 6.10 -0.77 4.96
C VAL A 40 6.70 -2.19 4.85
N PRO A 41 7.17 -2.81 5.95
CA PRO A 41 7.71 -4.18 5.95
C PRO A 41 6.65 -5.27 5.79
N ASP A 42 7.03 -6.45 5.27
CA ASP A 42 6.16 -7.64 5.27
C ASP A 42 6.12 -8.25 6.68
N ILE A 43 5.07 -7.96 7.44
CA ILE A 43 4.85 -8.57 8.75
C ILE A 43 3.73 -9.60 8.60
N SER A 44 4.09 -10.88 8.71
CA SER A 44 3.14 -11.98 8.55
C SER A 44 3.37 -13.14 9.51
N VAL A 45 2.27 -13.76 9.94
CA VAL A 45 2.27 -14.99 10.75
C VAL A 45 1.55 -16.08 9.97
N PRO A 46 2.27 -17.08 9.41
CA PRO A 46 1.65 -18.16 8.66
C PRO A 46 0.88 -19.09 9.61
N LEU A 47 -0.39 -19.37 9.28
CA LEU A 47 -1.26 -20.23 10.08
C LEU A 47 -1.50 -21.58 9.41
N TYR A 48 -1.73 -21.60 8.10
CA TYR A 48 -1.90 -22.83 7.33
C TYR A 48 -1.65 -22.57 5.84
N HIS A 49 -1.41 -23.62 5.06
CA HIS A 49 -1.22 -23.51 3.62
C HIS A 49 -2.08 -24.56 2.92
N ILE A 50 -3.09 -24.12 2.19
CA ILE A 50 -3.98 -24.99 1.42
C ILE A 50 -3.34 -25.21 0.04
N SER A 51 -3.18 -26.47 -0.34
CA SER A 51 -2.68 -26.86 -1.66
C SER A 51 -3.54 -27.97 -2.23
N THR A 52 -4.13 -27.74 -3.40
CA THR A 52 -4.96 -28.72 -4.12
C THR A 52 -4.87 -28.48 -5.62
N GLY A 53 -4.49 -29.49 -6.41
CA GLY A 53 -4.20 -29.29 -7.83
C GLY A 53 -3.13 -28.22 -8.03
N ASP A 54 -3.40 -27.23 -8.88
CA ASP A 54 -2.53 -26.07 -9.07
C ASP A 54 -2.90 -24.88 -8.14
N ILE A 55 -3.93 -25.03 -7.30
CA ILE A 55 -4.42 -24.01 -6.37
C ILE A 55 -3.56 -23.99 -5.11
N ASN A 56 -3.02 -22.81 -4.79
CA ASN A 56 -2.30 -22.56 -3.54
C ASN A 56 -2.92 -21.35 -2.83
N VAL A 57 -3.42 -21.57 -1.60
CA VAL A 57 -4.02 -20.52 -0.77
C VAL A 57 -3.29 -20.47 0.58
N PRO A 58 -2.41 -19.48 0.79
CA PRO A 58 -1.84 -19.26 2.11
C PRO A 58 -2.92 -18.73 3.04
N VAL A 59 -3.00 -19.29 4.26
CA VAL A 59 -3.76 -18.73 5.35
C VAL A 59 -2.79 -18.13 6.37
N SER A 60 -2.78 -16.82 6.49
CA SER A 60 -1.84 -16.09 7.34
C SER A 60 -2.48 -14.86 7.95
N LEU A 61 -1.95 -14.40 9.08
CA LEU A 61 -2.20 -13.05 9.56
C LEU A 61 -1.21 -12.10 8.90
N LYS A 62 -1.70 -10.96 8.42
CA LYS A 62 -0.88 -9.87 7.85
C LYS A 62 -1.09 -8.62 8.69
N TYR A 63 -0.01 -7.92 9.03
CA TYR A 63 -0.08 -6.67 9.77
C TYR A 63 0.32 -5.49 8.87
N ASN A 64 -0.51 -4.43 8.84
CA ASN A 64 -0.20 -3.21 8.10
C ASN A 64 0.37 -2.14 9.05
N SER A 65 1.65 -1.80 8.87
CA SER A 65 2.36 -0.88 9.76
C SER A 65 2.38 0.57 9.27
N ALA A 66 1.56 0.97 8.30
CA ALA A 66 1.53 2.35 7.78
C ALA A 66 0.96 3.39 8.77
N GLY A 67 0.67 2.98 10.02
CA GLY A 67 0.05 3.78 11.07
C GLY A 67 -1.44 3.45 11.27
N ILE A 68 -2.02 3.89 12.39
CA ILE A 68 -3.43 3.71 12.73
C ILE A 68 -4.14 5.05 12.66
N LYS A 69 -5.21 5.14 11.85
CA LYS A 69 -6.05 6.34 11.82
C LYS A 69 -6.98 6.37 13.04
N ILE A 70 -7.34 7.56 13.52
CA ILE A 70 -8.23 7.69 14.69
C ILE A 70 -9.57 6.98 14.44
N SER A 71 -10.17 7.17 13.27
CA SER A 71 -11.45 6.58 12.90
C SER A 71 -11.34 5.12 12.42
N GLU A 72 -10.15 4.51 12.45
CA GLU A 72 -9.94 3.13 11.98
C GLU A 72 -10.65 2.12 12.89
N ASN A 73 -11.41 1.22 12.27
CA ASN A 73 -12.01 0.08 12.94
C ASN A 73 -11.11 -1.15 12.74
N ALA A 74 -10.92 -1.93 13.81
CA ALA A 74 -10.22 -3.19 13.74
C ALA A 74 -10.97 -4.20 12.86
N SER A 75 -10.24 -5.07 12.18
CA SER A 75 -10.82 -6.26 11.55
C SER A 75 -11.34 -7.24 12.62
N ASN A 76 -11.93 -8.34 12.20
CA ASN A 76 -12.34 -9.42 13.11
C ASN A 76 -11.17 -10.17 13.79
N VAL A 77 -9.91 -9.92 13.41
CA VAL A 77 -8.70 -10.45 14.06
C VAL A 77 -7.95 -9.41 14.90
N GLY A 78 -8.21 -8.12 14.74
CA GLY A 78 -7.56 -7.06 15.53
C GLY A 78 -7.16 -5.83 14.73
N LEU A 79 -6.84 -4.74 15.43
CA LEU A 79 -6.44 -3.47 14.84
C LEU A 79 -5.10 -3.61 14.10
N GLY A 80 -5.04 -3.13 12.85
CA GLY A 80 -3.88 -3.26 11.97
C GLY A 80 -3.64 -4.67 11.39
N TRP A 81 -4.30 -5.70 11.93
CA TRP A 81 -4.23 -7.08 11.44
C TRP A 81 -5.33 -7.38 10.42
N SER A 82 -5.03 -8.22 9.44
CA SER A 82 -6.00 -8.86 8.56
C SER A 82 -5.73 -10.35 8.45
N LEU A 83 -6.78 -11.14 8.25
CA LEU A 83 -6.68 -12.55 7.95
C LEU A 83 -6.61 -12.72 6.42
N ALA A 84 -5.40 -12.98 5.91
CA ALA A 84 -5.18 -13.34 4.53
C ALA A 84 -5.47 -14.85 4.38
N SER A 85 -6.72 -15.20 4.11
CA SER A 85 -7.19 -16.60 3.96
C SER A 85 -8.11 -16.78 2.75
N GLY A 86 -8.12 -15.81 1.84
CA GLY A 86 -9.02 -15.74 0.70
C GLY A 86 -8.79 -14.45 -0.08
N GLY A 87 -9.79 -14.04 -0.84
CA GLY A 87 -9.77 -12.79 -1.60
C GLY A 87 -11.09 -12.07 -1.49
N SER A 88 -11.12 -10.82 -1.93
CA SER A 88 -12.37 -10.08 -2.11
C SER A 88 -12.21 -9.05 -3.22
N VAL A 89 -13.33 -8.59 -3.75
CA VAL A 89 -13.42 -7.33 -4.50
C VAL A 89 -14.18 -6.36 -3.59
N SER A 90 -13.55 -5.26 -3.20
CA SER A 90 -14.21 -4.17 -2.45
C SER A 90 -14.33 -2.93 -3.30
N ARG A 91 -15.20 -2.01 -2.87
CA ARG A 91 -15.52 -0.78 -3.59
C ARG A 91 -15.39 0.41 -2.66
N SER A 92 -14.58 1.38 -3.07
CA SER A 92 -14.59 2.74 -2.53
C SER A 92 -15.48 3.60 -3.39
N MET A 93 -16.59 4.05 -2.81
CA MET A 93 -17.56 4.87 -3.52
C MET A 93 -17.14 6.33 -3.63
N LEU A 94 -17.31 6.90 -4.82
CA LEU A 94 -17.16 8.31 -5.14
C LEU A 94 -18.46 8.80 -5.79
N GLY A 95 -19.36 9.42 -5.02
CA GLY A 95 -20.66 9.86 -5.54
C GLY A 95 -21.76 8.81 -5.36
N LEU A 96 -22.47 8.47 -6.43
CA LEU A 96 -23.47 7.40 -6.43
C LEU A 96 -22.79 6.06 -6.71
N PRO A 97 -23.47 4.93 -6.45
CA PRO A 97 -22.94 3.66 -6.92
C PRO A 97 -22.91 3.65 -8.47
N ASP A 98 -21.73 3.54 -9.09
CA ASP A 98 -21.48 3.23 -10.52
C ASP A 98 -22.56 2.39 -11.22
N ASP A 99 -22.96 1.26 -10.61
CA ASP A 99 -23.90 0.25 -11.10
C ASP A 99 -25.38 0.51 -10.73
N TYR A 100 -25.69 1.69 -10.20
CA TYR A 100 -27.06 2.07 -9.90
C TYR A 100 -27.83 2.41 -11.18
N TYR A 101 -28.91 1.67 -11.44
CA TYR A 101 -29.80 1.90 -12.58
C TYR A 101 -31.19 2.33 -12.13
N ASN A 102 -31.69 3.46 -12.65
CA ASN A 102 -33.08 3.89 -12.45
C ASN A 102 -33.82 3.93 -13.79
N PRO A 103 -34.78 3.02 -14.05
CA PRO A 103 -35.50 2.96 -15.33
C PRO A 103 -36.51 4.09 -15.53
N ASN A 104 -36.91 4.79 -14.47
CA ASN A 104 -38.02 5.76 -14.49
C ASN A 104 -37.55 7.23 -14.54
N GLN A 105 -36.24 7.47 -14.55
CA GLN A 105 -35.65 8.80 -14.57
C GLN A 105 -34.42 8.79 -15.47
N PHE A 106 -33.98 9.94 -16.00
CA PHE A 106 -32.68 10.09 -16.67
C PHE A 106 -31.51 9.94 -15.67
N MET A 107 -31.64 9.10 -14.65
CA MET A 107 -30.77 9.05 -13.48
C MET A 107 -30.05 7.70 -13.39
N GLY A 108 -28.77 7.73 -13.09
CA GLY A 108 -27.98 6.51 -12.97
C GLY A 108 -26.60 6.78 -12.37
N GLY A 109 -25.99 5.71 -11.87
CA GLY A 109 -24.58 5.67 -11.53
C GLY A 109 -23.70 5.87 -12.75
N PHE A 110 -22.39 5.96 -12.52
CA PHE A 110 -21.41 6.24 -13.56
C PHE A 110 -21.53 5.32 -14.79
N ILE A 111 -21.83 4.03 -14.63
CA ILE A 111 -21.96 3.07 -15.75
C ILE A 111 -23.14 3.41 -16.67
N TYR A 112 -24.24 3.93 -16.11
CA TYR A 112 -25.49 4.16 -16.83
C TYR A 112 -25.73 5.63 -17.18
N THR A 113 -24.81 6.52 -16.81
CA THR A 113 -24.90 7.93 -17.13
C THR A 113 -24.74 8.13 -18.64
N GLN A 114 -25.80 8.60 -19.30
CA GLN A 114 -25.87 8.73 -20.77
C GLN A 114 -25.00 9.87 -21.33
N THR A 115 -24.53 10.77 -20.46
CA THR A 115 -23.60 11.84 -20.79
C THR A 115 -22.22 11.48 -20.23
N PRO A 116 -21.35 10.83 -21.03
CA PRO A 116 -20.03 10.44 -20.54
C PRO A 116 -19.27 11.66 -20.06
N VAL A 117 -18.41 11.49 -19.05
CA VAL A 117 -17.60 12.60 -18.53
C VAL A 117 -16.71 13.22 -19.62
N SER A 118 -16.33 12.45 -20.65
CA SER A 118 -15.66 12.97 -21.85
C SER A 118 -16.47 13.98 -22.65
N TYR A 119 -17.80 13.84 -22.70
CA TYR A 119 -18.67 14.84 -23.31
C TYR A 119 -18.76 16.08 -22.42
N ILE A 120 -18.92 15.91 -21.10
CA ILE A 120 -18.94 17.02 -20.13
C ILE A 120 -17.67 17.86 -20.26
N ALA A 121 -16.51 17.20 -20.45
CA ALA A 121 -15.22 17.84 -20.68
C ALA A 121 -15.13 18.64 -21.98
N THR A 122 -16.11 18.59 -22.87
CA THR A 122 -16.09 19.31 -24.16
C THR A 122 -17.38 20.10 -24.42
N ALA A 123 -18.27 20.17 -23.43
CA ALA A 123 -19.61 20.75 -23.56
C ALA A 123 -19.59 22.27 -23.70
N SER A 124 -20.62 22.83 -24.34
CA SER A 124 -20.84 24.29 -24.41
C SER A 124 -21.25 24.84 -23.04
N SER A 125 -21.07 26.14 -22.79
CA SER A 125 -21.40 26.76 -21.49
C SER A 125 -22.87 26.63 -21.07
N SER A 126 -23.81 26.50 -22.02
CA SER A 126 -25.22 26.23 -21.72
C SER A 126 -25.51 24.78 -21.35
N ASP A 127 -24.84 23.82 -21.99
CA ASP A 127 -24.98 22.39 -21.69
C ASP A 127 -24.32 22.06 -20.35
N GLU A 128 -23.20 22.72 -20.05
CA GLU A 128 -22.45 22.56 -18.81
C GLU A 128 -23.29 22.91 -17.58
N LEU A 129 -24.03 24.02 -17.59
CA LEU A 129 -24.91 24.42 -16.49
C LEU A 129 -26.00 23.38 -16.19
N LEU A 130 -26.60 22.81 -17.24
CA LEU A 130 -27.60 21.75 -17.09
C LEU A 130 -26.97 20.45 -16.54
N ILE A 131 -25.79 20.08 -17.02
CA ILE A 131 -25.05 18.92 -16.52
C ILE A 131 -24.67 19.11 -15.04
N GLN A 132 -24.13 20.29 -14.68
CA GLN A 132 -23.77 20.63 -13.31
C GLN A 132 -24.99 20.59 -12.38
N GLN A 133 -26.14 21.07 -12.82
CA GLN A 133 -27.39 20.97 -12.07
C GLN A 133 -27.82 19.52 -11.88
N ASN A 134 -27.71 18.68 -12.92
CA ASN A 134 -28.06 17.26 -12.80
C ASN A 134 -27.10 16.52 -11.85
N ILE A 135 -25.81 16.88 -11.81
CA ILE A 135 -24.84 16.30 -10.87
C ILE A 135 -25.13 16.74 -9.43
N SER A 136 -25.40 18.03 -9.20
CA SER A 136 -25.70 18.54 -7.85
C SER A 136 -27.01 18.00 -7.27
N GLU A 137 -27.97 17.66 -8.14
CA GLU A 137 -29.23 17.01 -7.79
C GLU A 137 -29.12 15.47 -7.70
N ASN A 138 -27.92 14.87 -7.78
CA ASN A 138 -27.68 13.42 -7.84
C ASN A 138 -28.46 12.70 -8.95
N ARG A 139 -28.69 13.38 -10.08
CA ARG A 139 -29.27 12.79 -11.28
C ARG A 139 -28.21 12.13 -12.16
N TYR A 140 -27.03 12.74 -12.27
CA TYR A 140 -25.89 12.12 -12.93
C TYR A 140 -24.79 11.85 -11.93
N ASP A 141 -24.24 10.65 -12.02
CA ASP A 141 -22.99 10.33 -11.38
C ASP A 141 -21.86 10.56 -12.36
N ALA A 142 -21.03 11.54 -12.01
CA ALA A 142 -19.91 11.93 -12.85
C ALA A 142 -18.58 11.52 -12.22
N GLN A 143 -18.56 10.60 -11.25
CA GLN A 143 -17.34 10.13 -10.60
C GLN A 143 -17.32 8.60 -10.64
N ALA A 144 -16.28 8.01 -11.23
CA ALA A 144 -16.10 6.57 -11.28
C ALA A 144 -15.67 6.05 -9.91
N ASP A 145 -16.31 4.98 -9.46
CA ASP A 145 -15.87 4.24 -8.29
C ASP A 145 -14.52 3.55 -8.54
N ILE A 146 -13.82 3.30 -7.43
CA ILE A 146 -12.58 2.50 -7.43
C ILE A 146 -12.87 1.16 -6.76
N PHE A 147 -12.67 0.09 -7.51
CA PHE A 147 -12.74 -1.27 -7.00
C PHE A 147 -11.33 -1.77 -6.68
N TYR A 148 -11.18 -2.47 -5.56
CA TYR A 148 -9.94 -3.10 -5.12
C TYR A 148 -10.15 -4.59 -5.09
N TYR A 149 -9.27 -5.37 -5.72
CA TYR A 149 -9.34 -6.82 -5.63
C TYR A 149 -8.10 -7.38 -4.95
N SER A 150 -8.28 -8.47 -4.22
CA SER A 150 -7.21 -9.29 -3.66
C SER A 150 -7.45 -10.76 -4.03
N LEU A 151 -6.41 -11.42 -4.52
CA LEU A 151 -6.31 -12.85 -4.81
C LEU A 151 -5.19 -13.45 -3.95
N PRO A 152 -5.15 -14.78 -3.81
CA PRO A 152 -3.94 -15.46 -3.33
C PRO A 152 -2.73 -15.07 -4.19
N GLY A 153 -1.81 -14.27 -3.62
CA GLY A 153 -0.56 -13.86 -4.27
C GLY A 153 -0.61 -12.65 -5.20
N SER A 154 -1.79 -12.05 -5.44
CA SER A 154 -1.89 -10.84 -6.27
C SER A 154 -3.04 -9.92 -5.84
N SER A 155 -3.00 -8.66 -6.25
CA SER A 155 -4.03 -7.68 -5.94
C SER A 155 -3.91 -6.50 -6.90
N GLY A 156 -5.00 -5.75 -7.10
CA GLY A 156 -4.98 -4.58 -7.96
C GLY A 156 -6.19 -3.69 -7.78
N LYS A 157 -6.22 -2.61 -8.56
CA LYS A 157 -7.34 -1.66 -8.61
C LYS A 157 -8.03 -1.75 -9.97
N ILE A 158 -9.33 -1.52 -10.01
CA ILE A 158 -10.17 -1.59 -11.21
C ILE A 158 -11.10 -0.37 -11.21
N SER A 159 -11.29 0.26 -12.36
CA SER A 159 -12.27 1.33 -12.56
C SER A 159 -12.97 1.18 -13.91
N TYR A 160 -14.18 1.75 -14.05
CA TYR A 160 -14.96 1.64 -15.27
C TYR A 160 -14.56 2.72 -16.30
N ASN A 161 -14.30 2.31 -17.53
CA ASN A 161 -14.05 3.21 -18.66
C ASN A 161 -15.33 3.35 -19.50
N GLN A 162 -16.01 4.49 -19.40
CA GLN A 162 -17.24 4.78 -20.17
C GLN A 162 -17.03 4.80 -21.70
N ILE A 163 -15.80 5.05 -22.18
CA ILE A 163 -15.50 5.11 -23.62
C ILE A 163 -15.43 3.70 -24.21
N THR A 164 -14.71 2.79 -23.55
CA THR A 164 -14.57 1.39 -23.99
C THR A 164 -15.67 0.48 -23.46
N GLN A 165 -16.50 1.00 -22.52
CA GLN A 165 -17.55 0.31 -21.79
C GLN A 165 -17.06 -0.94 -21.04
N LYS A 166 -15.85 -0.86 -20.48
CA LYS A 166 -15.19 -1.99 -19.81
C LYS A 166 -14.58 -1.56 -18.49
N PHE A 167 -14.49 -2.52 -17.58
CA PHE A 167 -13.63 -2.39 -16.41
C PHE A 167 -12.17 -2.56 -16.82
N VAL A 168 -11.31 -1.65 -16.37
CA VAL A 168 -9.87 -1.65 -16.68
C VAL A 168 -9.07 -1.69 -15.40
N GLU A 169 -8.02 -2.50 -15.39
CA GLU A 169 -7.11 -2.65 -14.25
C GLU A 169 -6.04 -1.55 -14.21
N MET A 170 -5.67 -1.12 -13.01
CA MET A 170 -4.67 -0.09 -12.73
C MET A 170 -3.61 -0.63 -11.74
N PRO A 171 -2.35 -0.88 -12.18
CA PRO A 171 -1.84 -0.75 -13.55
C PRO A 171 -2.43 -1.79 -14.51
N LEU A 172 -2.27 -1.55 -15.81
CA LEU A 172 -2.79 -2.45 -16.84
C LEU A 172 -2.15 -3.84 -16.72
N SER A 173 -2.98 -4.89 -16.79
CA SER A 173 -2.58 -6.29 -16.73
C SER A 173 -3.23 -7.09 -17.85
N ASN A 174 -2.83 -8.37 -17.97
CA ASN A 174 -3.42 -9.33 -18.91
C ASN A 174 -4.52 -10.21 -18.26
N ASN A 175 -4.95 -9.87 -17.04
CA ASN A 175 -6.08 -10.55 -16.39
C ASN A 175 -7.38 -10.18 -17.10
N LYS A 176 -8.31 -11.14 -17.24
CA LYS A 176 -9.67 -10.86 -17.73
C LYS A 176 -10.58 -10.64 -16.53
N ILE A 177 -11.24 -9.49 -16.48
CA ILE A 177 -12.13 -9.08 -15.38
C ILE A 177 -13.56 -8.99 -15.93
N THR A 178 -14.47 -9.75 -15.35
CA THR A 178 -15.87 -9.84 -15.81
C THR A 178 -16.83 -9.66 -14.62
N PRO A 179 -17.63 -8.58 -14.57
CA PRO A 179 -18.69 -8.43 -13.57
C PRO A 179 -19.90 -9.31 -13.90
N PHE A 180 -20.61 -9.76 -12.86
CA PHE A 180 -21.94 -10.36 -12.96
C PHE A 180 -22.98 -9.36 -12.49
N TYR A 181 -24.03 -9.15 -13.28
CA TYR A 181 -25.10 -8.20 -12.97
C TYR A 181 -26.40 -8.92 -12.59
N ASP A 182 -27.13 -8.35 -11.65
CA ASP A 182 -28.52 -8.73 -11.42
C ASP A 182 -29.39 -8.33 -12.63
N ALA A 183 -30.25 -9.25 -13.07
CA ALA A 183 -31.02 -9.05 -14.30
C ALA A 183 -32.00 -7.87 -14.21
N VAL A 184 -32.52 -7.58 -13.00
CA VAL A 184 -33.57 -6.60 -12.74
C VAL A 184 -32.99 -5.27 -12.26
N THR A 185 -32.23 -5.31 -11.15
CA THR A 185 -31.69 -4.11 -10.49
C THR A 185 -30.45 -3.57 -11.18
N LYS A 186 -29.80 -4.38 -12.02
CA LYS A 186 -28.52 -4.07 -12.69
C LYS A 186 -27.34 -3.85 -11.76
N LEU A 187 -27.50 -4.09 -10.46
CA LEU A 187 -26.38 -4.07 -9.52
C LEU A 187 -25.38 -5.18 -9.87
N ILE A 188 -24.09 -4.90 -9.64
CA ILE A 188 -23.04 -5.90 -9.71
C ILE A 188 -23.22 -6.84 -8.52
N ILE A 189 -23.48 -8.11 -8.80
CA ILE A 189 -23.70 -9.15 -7.78
C ILE A 189 -22.51 -10.07 -7.60
N GLY A 190 -21.50 -9.99 -8.47
CA GLY A 190 -20.27 -10.77 -8.35
C GLY A 190 -19.27 -10.45 -9.43
N TRP A 191 -18.13 -11.14 -9.39
CA TRP A 191 -17.02 -10.95 -10.31
C TRP A 191 -16.39 -12.28 -10.69
N GLU A 192 -15.87 -12.37 -11.91
CA GLU A 192 -14.91 -13.38 -12.35
C GLU A 192 -13.61 -12.68 -12.73
N ILE A 193 -12.50 -13.10 -12.11
CA ILE A 193 -11.15 -12.72 -12.52
C ILE A 193 -10.47 -13.99 -13.03
N LEU A 194 -9.97 -13.95 -14.26
CA LEU A 194 -9.24 -15.04 -14.90
C LEU A 194 -7.80 -14.57 -15.15
N ASP A 195 -6.82 -15.19 -14.47
CA ASP A 195 -5.42 -14.80 -14.59
C ASP A 195 -4.75 -15.35 -15.86
N THR A 196 -3.48 -15.00 -16.08
CA THR A 196 -2.70 -15.39 -17.27
C THR A 196 -2.25 -16.85 -17.28
N ASN A 197 -2.47 -17.59 -16.19
CA ASN A 197 -2.23 -19.03 -16.07
C ASN A 197 -3.53 -19.84 -16.26
N GLY A 198 -4.67 -19.17 -16.44
CA GLY A 198 -5.99 -19.79 -16.59
C GLY A 198 -6.68 -20.11 -15.25
N MET A 199 -6.18 -19.61 -14.11
CA MET A 199 -6.85 -19.73 -12.82
C MET A 199 -8.05 -18.81 -12.76
N LYS A 200 -9.21 -19.37 -12.38
CA LYS A 200 -10.46 -18.62 -12.26
C LYS A 200 -10.79 -18.34 -10.81
N TYR A 201 -11.06 -17.08 -10.50
CA TYR A 201 -11.48 -16.59 -9.19
C TYR A 201 -12.89 -16.02 -9.29
N ILE A 202 -13.83 -16.57 -8.53
CA ILE A 202 -15.26 -16.21 -8.59
C ILE A 202 -15.68 -15.59 -7.26
N PHE A 203 -16.29 -14.40 -7.31
CA PHE A 203 -16.68 -13.60 -6.14
C PHE A 203 -18.19 -13.40 -6.08
N GLY A 204 -18.74 -13.31 -4.86
CA GLY A 204 -20.12 -12.84 -4.65
C GLY A 204 -21.23 -13.77 -5.14
N THR A 205 -20.95 -15.07 -5.34
CA THR A 205 -21.91 -16.03 -5.94
C THR A 205 -23.28 -16.12 -5.24
N ASN A 206 -23.40 -15.70 -3.97
CA ASN A 206 -24.66 -15.70 -3.23
C ASN A 206 -24.73 -14.55 -2.22
N GLU A 207 -25.88 -14.35 -1.58
CA GLU A 207 -26.10 -13.30 -0.56
C GLU A 207 -25.14 -13.38 0.63
N SER A 208 -24.65 -14.57 1.00
CA SER A 208 -23.69 -14.73 2.09
C SER A 208 -22.28 -14.30 1.70
N SER A 209 -21.94 -14.21 0.40
CA SER A 209 -20.63 -13.77 -0.08
C SER A 209 -20.60 -12.35 -0.63
N ARG A 210 -21.65 -11.53 -0.42
CA ARG A 210 -21.67 -10.11 -0.81
C ARG A 210 -22.29 -9.20 0.24
N GLU A 211 -21.69 -8.04 0.46
CA GLU A 211 -22.09 -7.09 1.50
C GLU A 211 -22.98 -6.00 0.94
N LEU A 212 -24.29 -6.12 1.21
CA LEU A 212 -25.27 -5.11 0.88
C LEU A 212 -25.20 -3.96 1.90
N SER A 213 -25.03 -2.75 1.40
CA SER A 213 -25.20 -1.52 2.16
C SER A 213 -26.67 -1.09 2.10
N VAL A 214 -27.29 -0.85 3.26
CA VAL A 214 -28.70 -0.45 3.37
C VAL A 214 -28.82 0.78 4.28
N ASN A 215 -29.57 1.80 3.83
CA ASN A 215 -30.04 2.95 4.62
C ASN A 215 -28.95 3.70 5.42
N ASN A 216 -28.52 4.86 4.90
CA ASN A 216 -27.65 5.78 5.62
C ASN A 216 -28.47 6.77 6.43
N GLY A 217 -28.30 6.77 7.76
CA GLY A 217 -28.85 7.81 8.63
C GLY A 217 -27.83 8.93 8.82
N ILE A 218 -28.20 10.16 8.45
CA ILE A 218 -27.39 11.36 8.67
C ILE A 218 -27.97 12.13 9.85
N THR A 219 -27.18 12.33 10.91
CA THR A 219 -27.55 13.17 12.05
C THR A 219 -26.65 14.39 12.11
N ILE A 220 -27.23 15.59 12.12
CA ILE A 220 -26.50 16.86 12.29
C ILE A 220 -26.71 17.35 13.72
N SER A 221 -25.62 17.52 14.47
CA SER A 221 -25.63 18.16 15.78
C SER A 221 -25.06 19.57 15.68
N GLY A 222 -25.87 20.59 16.01
CA GLY A 222 -25.47 22.00 16.06
C GLY A 222 -25.49 22.52 17.49
N GLY A 223 -24.52 23.34 17.88
CA GLY A 223 -24.43 23.92 19.23
C GLY A 223 -25.72 24.65 19.63
N SER A 224 -26.26 24.27 20.81
CA SER A 224 -27.40 24.90 21.53
C SER A 224 -28.78 24.99 20.83
N GLY A 225 -28.98 24.39 19.65
CA GLY A 225 -30.29 24.35 18.95
C GLY A 225 -30.88 22.94 18.83
N PRO A 226 -32.20 22.80 18.54
CA PRO A 226 -32.84 21.50 18.35
C PRO A 226 -32.24 20.76 17.14
N LEU A 227 -32.01 19.46 17.34
CA LEU A 227 -31.50 18.52 16.34
C LEU A 227 -32.41 18.52 15.11
N THR A 228 -31.82 18.60 13.92
CA THR A 228 -32.55 18.43 12.66
C THR A 228 -32.10 17.12 12.01
N LEU A 229 -32.97 16.10 12.03
CA LEU A 229 -32.83 14.96 11.14
C LEU A 229 -33.18 15.45 9.73
N LEU A 230 -32.19 15.56 8.84
CA LEU A 230 -32.51 15.80 7.43
C LEU A 230 -33.13 14.52 6.86
N PRO A 231 -34.19 14.63 6.03
CA PRO A 231 -34.70 13.47 5.31
C PRO A 231 -33.56 12.87 4.48
N ASN A 232 -33.39 11.56 4.58
CA ASN A 232 -32.38 10.77 3.87
C ASN A 232 -32.23 11.27 2.43
N SER A 233 -31.08 11.86 2.08
CA SER A 233 -30.59 11.75 0.71
C SER A 233 -30.28 10.27 0.51
N SER A 234 -31.30 9.50 0.10
CA SER A 234 -31.24 8.04 0.08
C SER A 234 -30.24 7.60 -0.99
N ILE A 235 -29.00 7.33 -0.57
CA ILE A 235 -28.08 6.55 -1.40
C ILE A 235 -28.78 5.21 -1.65
N PRO A 236 -28.97 4.81 -2.92
CA PRO A 236 -29.60 3.54 -3.25
C PRO A 236 -28.85 2.37 -2.61
N ASN A 237 -29.56 1.29 -2.32
CA ASN A 237 -28.91 0.06 -1.88
C ASN A 237 -27.89 -0.38 -2.93
N HIS A 238 -26.69 -0.74 -2.48
CA HIS A 238 -25.58 -1.14 -3.32
C HIS A 238 -24.68 -2.12 -2.59
N TYR A 239 -23.93 -2.91 -3.33
CA TYR A 239 -22.92 -3.79 -2.77
C TYR A 239 -21.58 -3.04 -2.64
N THR A 240 -20.90 -3.24 -1.51
CA THR A 240 -19.57 -2.64 -1.26
C THR A 240 -18.44 -3.64 -1.23
N ASN A 241 -18.75 -4.93 -1.13
CA ASN A 241 -17.76 -5.99 -1.04
C ASN A 241 -18.33 -7.31 -1.56
N TRP A 242 -17.54 -8.04 -2.35
CA TRP A 242 -17.82 -9.37 -2.87
C TRP A 242 -16.66 -10.27 -2.43
N HIS A 243 -16.95 -11.19 -1.53
CA HIS A 243 -15.97 -12.13 -1.02
C HIS A 243 -15.73 -13.24 -2.04
N LEU A 244 -14.49 -13.75 -2.11
CA LEU A 244 -14.11 -14.87 -2.96
C LEU A 244 -14.94 -16.08 -2.56
N SER A 245 -15.70 -16.63 -3.50
CA SER A 245 -16.53 -17.82 -3.31
C SER A 245 -15.82 -19.09 -3.80
N GLN A 246 -15.08 -19.01 -4.91
CA GLN A 246 -14.45 -20.18 -5.53
C GLN A 246 -13.13 -19.84 -6.23
N ILE A 247 -12.18 -20.76 -6.16
CA ILE A 247 -11.00 -20.81 -7.04
C ILE A 247 -11.09 -22.10 -7.84
N ILE A 248 -10.88 -22.02 -9.16
CA ILE A 248 -10.90 -23.17 -10.06
C ILE A 248 -9.61 -23.17 -10.89
N ASP A 249 -8.87 -24.29 -10.89
CA ASP A 249 -7.72 -24.46 -11.75
C ASP A 249 -8.08 -25.01 -13.14
N THR A 250 -7.09 -25.10 -14.02
CA THR A 250 -7.26 -25.60 -15.39
C THR A 250 -7.57 -27.11 -15.47
N LYS A 251 -7.39 -27.84 -14.36
CA LYS A 251 -7.67 -29.28 -14.20
C LYS A 251 -9.08 -29.54 -13.67
N GLY A 252 -9.79 -28.50 -13.23
CA GLY A 252 -11.13 -28.58 -12.66
C GLY A 252 -11.16 -28.82 -11.14
N ASN A 253 -10.02 -28.70 -10.45
CA ASN A 253 -9.98 -28.70 -9.00
C ASN A 253 -10.60 -27.41 -8.48
N ILE A 254 -11.32 -27.51 -7.36
CA ILE A 254 -12.08 -26.39 -6.79
C ILE A 254 -11.71 -26.21 -5.32
N VAL A 255 -11.42 -24.97 -4.93
CA VAL A 255 -11.45 -24.53 -3.54
C VAL A 255 -12.68 -23.66 -3.33
N ASN A 256 -13.55 -24.05 -2.41
CA ASN A 256 -14.80 -23.34 -2.10
C ASN A 256 -14.65 -22.55 -0.80
N PHE A 257 -15.25 -21.37 -0.77
CA PHE A 257 -15.27 -20.46 0.37
C PHE A 257 -16.72 -20.22 0.76
N GLU A 258 -17.05 -20.56 2.00
CA GLU A 258 -18.38 -20.41 2.56
C GLU A 258 -18.35 -19.33 3.63
N TYR A 259 -19.37 -18.48 3.62
CA TYR A 259 -19.50 -17.37 4.54
C TYR A 259 -20.83 -17.48 5.27
N ASP A 260 -20.84 -17.00 6.50
CA ASP A 260 -22.06 -16.81 7.28
C ASP A 260 -22.27 -15.31 7.50
N ILE A 261 -23.48 -14.97 7.95
CA ILE A 261 -23.94 -13.57 8.03
C ILE A 261 -24.06 -13.15 9.48
N VAL A 262 -23.51 -11.98 9.80
CA VAL A 262 -23.80 -11.24 11.02
C VAL A 262 -24.62 -10.01 10.63
N SER A 263 -25.90 -10.02 11.00
CA SER A 263 -26.85 -8.99 10.60
C SER A 263 -26.80 -7.75 11.47
N GLN A 264 -27.22 -6.61 10.91
CA GLN A 264 -27.39 -5.34 11.64
C GLN A 264 -26.11 -4.83 12.31
N VAL A 265 -24.95 -5.03 11.66
CA VAL A 265 -23.72 -4.38 12.08
C VAL A 265 -23.81 -2.89 11.73
N LYS A 266 -23.50 -2.04 12.71
CA LYS A 266 -23.60 -0.59 12.57
C LYS A 266 -22.23 0.07 12.69
N GLN A 267 -21.81 0.75 11.62
CA GLN A 267 -20.60 1.57 11.57
C GLN A 267 -20.98 3.05 11.51
N VAL A 268 -20.13 3.88 12.09
CA VAL A 268 -20.35 5.32 12.19
C VAL A 268 -19.08 6.05 11.82
N SER A 269 -19.23 7.11 11.03
CA SER A 269 -18.19 8.09 10.76
C SER A 269 -18.61 9.46 11.25
N LYS A 270 -17.63 10.25 11.69
CA LYS A 270 -17.78 11.66 12.04
C LYS A 270 -17.23 12.53 10.91
N GLY A 271 -17.98 13.55 10.52
CA GLY A 271 -17.57 14.65 9.66
C GLY A 271 -17.87 16.00 10.33
N MET A 272 -17.31 17.08 9.79
CA MET A 272 -17.63 18.44 10.23
C MET A 272 -18.06 19.28 9.04
N VAL A 273 -19.07 20.12 9.27
CA VAL A 273 -19.56 21.11 8.31
C VAL A 273 -19.47 22.47 8.97
N THR A 274 -19.13 23.51 8.21
CA THR A 274 -19.11 24.89 8.72
C THR A 274 -20.29 25.67 8.14
N LYS A 275 -21.03 26.41 8.96
CA LYS A 275 -22.07 27.36 8.49
C LYS A 275 -21.61 28.80 8.70
N SER A 276 -21.60 29.60 7.63
CA SER A 276 -20.94 30.91 7.59
C SER A 276 -21.61 32.05 8.37
N ARG A 277 -22.87 31.93 8.80
CA ARG A 277 -23.54 33.05 9.49
C ARG A 277 -23.32 33.15 11.01
N GLN A 278 -22.79 32.12 11.68
CA GLN A 278 -22.78 32.10 13.16
C GLN A 278 -21.51 31.52 13.83
N LYS A 279 -20.42 31.23 13.09
CA LYS A 279 -19.26 30.48 13.63
C LYS A 279 -19.66 29.17 14.32
N ILE A 280 -20.71 28.50 13.81
CA ILE A 280 -21.12 27.18 14.30
C ILE A 280 -20.59 26.14 13.33
N SER A 281 -19.76 25.23 13.83
CA SER A 281 -19.31 24.05 13.12
C SER A 281 -20.15 22.84 13.55
N PRO A 282 -21.35 22.61 12.98
CA PRO A 282 -22.11 21.43 13.29
C PRO A 282 -21.31 20.15 12.97
N THR A 283 -21.40 19.18 13.88
CA THR A 283 -20.82 17.86 13.68
C THR A 283 -21.82 16.99 12.94
N LEU A 284 -21.35 16.33 11.87
CA LEU A 284 -22.11 15.37 11.09
C LEU A 284 -21.75 13.97 11.55
N TYR A 285 -22.75 13.16 11.88
CA TYR A 285 -22.58 11.73 12.07
C TYR A 285 -23.30 10.99 10.95
N THR A 286 -22.54 10.20 10.20
CA THR A 286 -23.10 9.29 9.21
C THR A 286 -23.02 7.89 9.77
N SER A 287 -24.15 7.18 9.76
CA SER A 287 -24.19 5.78 10.16
C SER A 287 -24.62 4.88 9.00
N ARG A 288 -23.99 3.71 8.94
CA ARG A 288 -24.24 2.67 7.94
C ARG A 288 -24.64 1.40 8.65
N ASN A 289 -25.71 0.76 8.18
CA ASN A 289 -26.05 -0.60 8.56
C ASN A 289 -25.70 -1.56 7.43
N TYR A 290 -25.12 -2.69 7.78
CA TYR A 290 -24.79 -3.73 6.82
C TYR A 290 -24.84 -5.11 7.47
N ASN A 291 -24.85 -6.12 6.62
CA ASN A 291 -24.72 -7.52 7.00
C ASN A 291 -23.26 -7.92 6.80
N GLU A 292 -22.47 -7.95 7.87
CA GLU A 292 -21.07 -8.38 7.83
C GLU A 292 -21.00 -9.85 7.43
N LYS A 293 -20.06 -10.18 6.53
CA LYS A 293 -19.81 -11.58 6.17
C LYS A 293 -18.53 -12.05 6.85
N TYR A 294 -18.63 -13.20 7.49
CA TYR A 294 -17.47 -13.86 8.05
C TYR A 294 -17.20 -15.14 7.28
N LEU A 295 -15.93 -15.35 6.93
CA LEU A 295 -15.50 -16.62 6.37
C LEU A 295 -15.78 -17.69 7.42
N LYS A 296 -16.55 -18.70 7.03
CA LYS A 296 -16.96 -19.82 7.88
C LYS A 296 -16.12 -21.04 7.59
N LYS A 297 -15.90 -21.34 6.31
CA LYS A 297 -15.24 -22.57 5.87
C LYS A 297 -14.54 -22.38 4.53
N ILE A 298 -13.35 -22.97 4.40
CA ILE A 298 -12.68 -23.20 3.13
C ILE A 298 -12.64 -24.70 2.90
N SER A 299 -13.27 -25.19 1.83
CA SER A 299 -13.33 -26.62 1.49
C SER A 299 -12.47 -26.89 0.25
N PHE A 300 -11.64 -27.93 0.31
CA PHE A 300 -10.75 -28.36 -0.78
C PHE A 300 -10.69 -29.90 -0.82
N GLN A 301 -10.04 -30.47 -1.84
CA GLN A 301 -10.17 -31.90 -2.12
C GLN A 301 -9.69 -32.80 -0.96
N THR A 302 -8.65 -32.39 -0.26
CA THR A 302 -7.99 -33.16 0.81
C THR A 302 -8.48 -32.82 2.22
N GLY A 303 -9.38 -31.84 2.37
CA GLY A 303 -9.85 -31.40 3.68
C GLY A 303 -10.59 -30.07 3.68
N TYR A 304 -10.73 -29.50 4.86
CA TYR A 304 -11.34 -28.18 5.01
C TYR A 304 -10.80 -27.44 6.23
N VAL A 305 -10.88 -26.11 6.19
CA VAL A 305 -10.59 -25.23 7.32
C VAL A 305 -11.88 -24.56 7.76
N THR A 306 -12.21 -24.58 9.05
CA THR A 306 -13.31 -23.81 9.63
C THR A 306 -12.80 -22.62 10.43
N PHE A 307 -13.59 -21.56 10.47
CA PHE A 307 -13.30 -20.32 11.18
C PHE A 307 -14.49 -20.03 12.09
N ASN A 308 -14.26 -20.15 13.40
CA ASN A 308 -15.31 -20.13 14.39
C ASN A 308 -15.37 -18.73 15.05
N PRO A 309 -16.50 -18.01 14.96
CA PRO A 309 -16.65 -16.71 15.59
C PRO A 309 -16.80 -16.86 17.10
N ASP A 310 -16.40 -15.84 17.84
CA ASP A 310 -16.61 -15.80 19.29
C ASP A 310 -18.12 -15.75 19.63
N THR A 311 -18.46 -16.28 20.80
CA THR A 311 -19.81 -16.18 21.38
C THR A 311 -20.14 -14.75 21.81
N SER A 312 -19.12 -13.98 22.19
CA SER A 312 -19.26 -12.59 22.61
C SER A 312 -19.24 -11.63 21.42
N ILE A 313 -20.09 -10.60 21.47
CA ILE A 313 -20.00 -9.47 20.54
C ILE A 313 -18.77 -8.62 20.85
N ARG A 314 -18.30 -7.91 19.82
CA ARG A 314 -17.23 -6.93 19.94
C ARG A 314 -17.70 -5.68 20.70
N LEU A 315 -16.82 -5.15 21.56
CA LEU A 315 -17.07 -3.89 22.28
C LEU A 315 -16.82 -2.65 21.42
N ASP A 316 -16.00 -2.80 20.38
CA ASP A 316 -15.56 -1.72 19.50
C ASP A 316 -16.40 -1.57 18.23
N LEU A 317 -17.28 -2.53 17.93
CA LEU A 317 -18.14 -2.50 16.76
C LEU A 317 -19.47 -3.20 17.04
N HIS A 318 -20.57 -2.46 16.87
CA HIS A 318 -21.92 -2.93 17.23
C HIS A 318 -22.33 -4.19 16.47
N ASN A 319 -22.82 -5.20 17.19
CA ASN A 319 -23.29 -6.50 16.68
C ASN A 319 -22.27 -7.33 15.89
N SER A 320 -21.02 -6.89 15.76
CA SER A 320 -19.95 -7.63 15.07
C SER A 320 -19.30 -8.66 16.00
N LYS A 321 -18.63 -9.66 15.42
CA LYS A 321 -17.91 -10.73 16.12
C LYS A 321 -16.44 -10.76 15.72
N ARG A 322 -15.58 -11.17 16.66
CA ARG A 322 -14.18 -11.51 16.40
C ARG A 322 -14.05 -13.00 16.09
N ILE A 323 -12.96 -13.41 15.45
CA ILE A 323 -12.65 -14.85 15.34
C ILE A 323 -12.18 -15.38 16.70
N ALA A 324 -12.65 -16.56 17.10
CA ALA A 324 -12.19 -17.22 18.32
C ALA A 324 -11.09 -18.23 17.98
N ASP A 325 -11.35 -19.08 17.00
CA ASP A 325 -10.40 -20.08 16.53
C ASP A 325 -10.59 -20.46 15.07
N MET A 326 -9.54 -21.07 14.53
CA MET A 326 -9.51 -21.76 13.24
C MET A 326 -9.23 -23.24 13.52
N GLU A 327 -9.88 -24.12 12.77
CA GLU A 327 -9.65 -25.57 12.86
C GLU A 327 -9.46 -26.15 11.46
N VAL A 328 -8.44 -26.99 11.31
CA VAL A 328 -8.10 -27.68 10.06
C VAL A 328 -8.48 -29.14 10.19
N PHE A 329 -9.26 -29.64 9.25
CA PHE A 329 -9.73 -31.02 9.21
C PHE A 329 -9.30 -31.71 7.92
N SER A 330 -9.04 -33.01 8.02
CA SER A 330 -8.92 -33.87 6.83
C SER A 330 -10.29 -34.02 6.14
N SER A 331 -10.29 -34.54 4.92
CA SER A 331 -11.52 -34.89 4.19
C SER A 331 -12.38 -35.93 4.92
N LEU A 332 -11.78 -36.69 5.84
CA LEU A 332 -12.44 -37.70 6.67
C LEU A 332 -12.96 -37.14 8.01
N GLY A 333 -12.80 -35.84 8.27
CA GLY A 333 -13.33 -35.16 9.45
C GLY A 333 -12.43 -35.20 10.69
N ASN A 334 -11.19 -35.65 10.57
CA ASN A 334 -10.23 -35.65 11.68
C ASN A 334 -9.63 -34.27 11.87
N LEU A 335 -9.62 -33.76 13.11
CA LEU A 335 -8.93 -32.51 13.45
C LEU A 335 -7.42 -32.72 13.31
N ILE A 336 -6.75 -31.82 12.58
CA ILE A 336 -5.30 -31.84 12.34
C ILE A 336 -4.62 -30.73 13.14
N LYS A 337 -5.20 -29.53 13.09
CA LYS A 337 -4.65 -28.33 13.72
C LYS A 337 -5.77 -27.44 14.22
N LYS A 338 -5.59 -26.86 15.41
CA LYS A 338 -6.43 -25.80 15.94
C LYS A 338 -5.58 -24.58 16.28
N VAL A 339 -6.00 -23.42 15.81
CA VAL A 339 -5.36 -22.13 16.01
C VAL A 339 -6.31 -21.23 16.78
N LYS A 340 -5.97 -20.88 18.02
CA LYS A 340 -6.78 -20.02 18.89
C LYS A 340 -6.25 -18.59 18.84
N PHE A 341 -7.16 -17.61 18.74
CA PHE A 341 -6.83 -16.18 18.72
C PHE A 341 -7.21 -15.54 20.06
N ASN A 342 -6.21 -15.09 20.82
CA ASN A 342 -6.45 -14.40 22.10
C ASN A 342 -6.49 -12.89 21.87
N HIS A 343 -7.55 -12.26 22.39
CA HIS A 343 -7.82 -10.86 22.16
C HIS A 343 -8.09 -10.09 23.45
N SER A 344 -7.77 -8.80 23.41
CA SER A 344 -8.22 -7.79 24.36
C SER A 344 -8.54 -6.49 23.62
N TYR A 345 -8.44 -5.34 24.27
CA TYR A 345 -8.80 -4.06 23.68
C TYR A 345 -7.75 -2.99 23.96
N PHE A 346 -7.46 -2.16 22.97
CA PHE A 346 -6.98 -0.81 23.22
C PHE A 346 -8.16 0.03 23.72
N ILE A 347 -7.98 0.68 24.87
CA ILE A 347 -9.01 1.50 25.50
C ILE A 347 -8.55 2.96 25.44
N GLY A 348 -9.25 3.74 24.64
CA GLY A 348 -9.02 5.17 24.52
C GLY A 348 -9.70 5.99 25.60
N ASP A 349 -9.30 7.26 25.70
CA ASP A 349 -9.90 8.21 26.61
C ASP A 349 -11.38 8.47 26.31
N ALA A 350 -12.17 8.79 27.33
CA ALA A 350 -13.61 8.99 27.18
C ALA A 350 -14.00 10.27 26.42
N GLY A 351 -13.03 11.13 26.06
CA GLY A 351 -13.24 12.42 25.39
C GLY A 351 -13.99 13.46 26.23
N SER A 352 -13.89 14.73 25.83
CA SER A 352 -14.69 15.82 26.38
C SER A 352 -16.16 15.66 25.97
N SER A 353 -17.10 16.08 26.83
CA SER A 353 -18.55 15.82 26.83
C SER A 353 -19.39 16.23 25.59
N GLY A 354 -18.78 16.53 24.43
CA GLY A 354 -19.46 16.82 23.16
C GLY A 354 -19.50 15.65 22.15
N ASP A 355 -18.68 14.62 22.31
CA ASP A 355 -18.47 13.54 21.33
C ASP A 355 -19.32 12.27 21.58
N SER A 356 -20.50 12.42 22.17
CA SER A 356 -21.28 11.27 22.64
C SER A 356 -22.02 10.54 21.50
N PHE A 357 -21.64 9.29 21.24
CA PHE A 357 -22.37 8.35 20.37
C PHE A 357 -23.78 8.01 20.89
N ALA A 358 -24.18 8.54 22.04
CA ALA A 358 -25.55 8.48 22.55
C ALA A 358 -26.58 8.97 21.52
N TYR A 359 -26.24 9.97 20.70
CA TYR A 359 -27.15 10.54 19.70
C TYR A 359 -27.56 9.55 18.58
N ILE A 360 -26.80 8.47 18.40
CA ILE A 360 -27.07 7.41 17.42
C ILE A 360 -27.32 6.05 18.08
N SER A 361 -27.61 6.07 19.40
CA SER A 361 -27.97 4.89 20.22
C SER A 361 -26.93 3.77 20.21
N LEU A 362 -25.64 4.12 20.28
CA LEU A 362 -24.55 3.14 20.40
C LEU A 362 -23.89 3.19 21.78
N PRO A 363 -23.40 2.06 22.31
CA PRO A 363 -22.60 2.02 23.53
C PRO A 363 -21.34 2.90 23.41
N ALA A 364 -20.94 3.57 24.49
CA ALA A 364 -19.71 4.37 24.53
C ALA A 364 -18.45 3.55 24.23
N SER A 365 -18.47 2.24 24.49
CA SER A 365 -17.37 1.33 24.17
C SER A 365 -17.05 1.29 22.68
N ASN A 366 -18.05 1.43 21.79
CA ASN A 366 -17.82 1.40 20.34
C ASN A 366 -16.85 2.51 19.88
N ASN A 367 -16.87 3.65 20.58
CA ASN A 367 -16.03 4.80 20.26
C ASN A 367 -14.67 4.76 20.98
N THR A 368 -14.59 4.16 22.16
CA THR A 368 -13.39 4.15 23.00
C THR A 368 -12.53 2.90 22.82
N HIS A 369 -13.12 1.77 22.44
CA HIS A 369 -12.41 0.50 22.32
C HIS A 369 -11.97 0.25 20.88
N ARG A 370 -10.85 -0.47 20.71
CA ARG A 370 -10.41 -1.08 19.44
C ARG A 370 -9.87 -2.47 19.71
N LEU A 371 -10.35 -3.49 19.00
CA LEU A 371 -9.93 -4.88 19.21
C LEU A 371 -8.41 -5.04 19.04
N LYS A 372 -7.76 -5.72 19.99
CA LYS A 372 -6.32 -6.00 20.00
C LYS A 372 -6.09 -7.52 19.95
N LEU A 373 -5.13 -7.96 19.13
CA LEU A 373 -4.69 -9.35 19.07
C LEU A 373 -3.48 -9.54 19.98
N ASP A 374 -3.60 -10.29 21.06
CA ASP A 374 -2.51 -10.47 22.02
C ASP A 374 -1.61 -11.64 21.66
N SER A 375 -2.21 -12.77 21.27
CA SER A 375 -1.46 -13.96 20.86
C SER A 375 -2.25 -14.89 19.96
N VAL A 376 -1.53 -15.77 19.28
CA VAL A 376 -2.07 -16.91 18.54
C VAL A 376 -1.43 -18.19 19.05
N GLU A 377 -2.26 -19.13 19.47
CA GLU A 377 -1.84 -20.44 19.98
C GLU A 377 -2.21 -21.55 18.99
N GLU A 378 -1.21 -22.32 18.59
CA GLU A 378 -1.40 -23.52 17.77
C GLU A 378 -1.37 -24.77 18.63
N SER A 379 -2.33 -25.65 18.39
CA SER A 379 -2.41 -26.98 18.96
C SER A 379 -2.72 -27.99 17.87
N TYR A 380 -2.32 -29.23 18.09
CA TYR A 380 -2.38 -30.30 17.09
C TYR A 380 -2.97 -31.56 17.72
N SER A 381 -3.50 -32.45 16.89
CA SER A 381 -4.16 -33.67 17.35
C SER A 381 -3.19 -34.77 17.81
N ASP A 382 -1.95 -34.76 17.34
CA ASP A 382 -0.92 -35.68 17.80
C ASP A 382 -0.37 -35.24 19.19
N PRO A 383 -0.51 -36.08 20.23
CA PRO A 383 -0.04 -35.77 21.60
C PRO A 383 1.47 -35.49 21.71
N GLY A 384 2.27 -35.91 20.74
CA GLY A 384 3.71 -35.63 20.68
C GLY A 384 4.04 -34.20 20.24
N GLN A 385 3.07 -33.42 19.76
CA GLN A 385 3.32 -32.11 19.17
C GLN A 385 3.30 -30.97 20.20
N GLN A 386 4.38 -30.20 20.26
CA GLN A 386 4.44 -29.02 21.14
C GLN A 386 3.52 -27.91 20.64
N LYS A 387 2.80 -27.31 21.59
CA LYS A 387 2.02 -26.09 21.36
C LYS A 387 2.96 -24.96 20.93
N LYS A 388 2.53 -24.19 19.93
CA LYS A 388 3.25 -23.00 19.47
C LYS A 388 2.47 -21.77 19.85
N GLU A 389 3.16 -20.72 20.28
CA GLU A 389 2.53 -19.45 20.60
C GLU A 389 3.31 -18.31 19.94
N TYR A 390 2.58 -17.46 19.21
CA TYR A 390 3.06 -16.15 18.79
C TYR A 390 2.46 -15.11 19.72
N ARG A 391 3.26 -14.20 20.28
CA ARG A 391 2.77 -13.08 21.11
C ARG A 391 3.12 -11.74 20.48
N PHE A 392 2.23 -10.78 20.64
CA PHE A 392 2.32 -9.46 20.01
C PHE A 392 2.34 -8.37 21.09
N GLU A 393 3.34 -7.50 21.02
CA GLU A 393 3.42 -6.31 21.88
C GLU A 393 3.31 -5.06 21.02
N TYR A 394 2.64 -4.05 21.55
CA TYR A 394 2.26 -2.83 20.83
C TYR A 394 2.76 -1.60 21.56
N ASP A 395 2.73 -0.47 20.86
CA ASP A 395 2.91 0.84 21.45
C ASP A 395 1.82 1.13 22.49
N ASP A 396 2.27 1.60 23.64
CA ASP A 396 1.53 1.85 24.86
C ASP A 396 0.90 3.25 24.92
N ALA A 397 1.18 4.13 23.95
CA ALA A 397 0.51 5.41 23.84
C ALA A 397 -1.00 5.20 23.63
N ILE A 398 -1.78 5.94 24.41
CA ILE A 398 -3.23 5.82 24.44
C ILE A 398 -3.80 6.47 23.19
N LEU A 399 -4.42 5.67 22.32
CA LEU A 399 -5.22 6.20 21.21
C LEU A 399 -6.46 6.91 21.76
N PRO A 400 -6.82 8.11 21.26
CA PRO A 400 -8.04 8.76 21.68
C PRO A 400 -9.28 8.00 21.16
N ASN A 401 -10.47 8.39 21.62
CA ASN A 401 -11.71 7.88 21.04
C ASN A 401 -11.79 8.09 19.50
N LYS A 402 -12.53 7.25 18.78
CA LYS A 402 -12.60 7.21 17.30
C LYS A 402 -13.20 8.46 16.65
N SER A 403 -13.87 9.31 17.44
CA SER A 403 -14.40 10.60 17.00
C SER A 403 -13.54 11.80 17.40
N SER A 404 -12.40 11.60 18.04
CA SER A 404 -11.54 12.69 18.48
C SER A 404 -11.07 13.51 17.28
N ASN A 405 -11.04 14.84 17.45
CA ASN A 405 -10.51 15.76 16.45
C ASN A 405 -8.97 15.88 16.51
N SER A 406 -8.30 15.22 17.47
CA SER A 406 -6.85 15.24 17.68
C SER A 406 -6.07 14.49 16.60
N MET A 407 -6.37 14.77 15.33
CA MET A 407 -5.75 14.13 14.17
C MET A 407 -5.02 15.12 13.28
N ASP A 408 -3.96 14.62 12.65
CA ASP A 408 -3.26 15.31 11.58
C ASP A 408 -4.11 15.46 10.30
N TYR A 409 -3.53 16.05 9.26
CA TYR A 409 -4.21 16.22 7.96
C TYR A 409 -4.62 14.90 7.27
N TRP A 410 -4.02 13.77 7.64
CA TRP A 410 -4.25 12.44 7.05
C TRP A 410 -5.11 11.51 7.92
N GLY A 411 -5.48 11.96 9.12
CA GLY A 411 -6.33 11.24 10.07
C GLY A 411 -5.58 10.42 11.11
N PHE A 412 -4.24 10.54 11.22
CA PHE A 412 -3.44 9.90 12.26
C PHE A 412 -3.43 10.73 13.54
N TYR A 413 -3.25 10.08 14.69
CA TYR A 413 -3.26 10.76 15.98
C TYR A 413 -2.09 11.74 16.11
N ASN A 414 -2.36 12.99 16.50
CA ASN A 414 -1.33 14.02 16.66
C ASN A 414 -1.23 14.61 18.08
N GLY A 415 -2.10 14.19 19.01
CA GLY A 415 -2.08 14.64 20.41
C GLY A 415 -2.67 16.03 20.66
N GLU A 416 -3.05 16.77 19.62
CA GLU A 416 -3.49 18.17 19.77
C GLU A 416 -4.96 18.27 20.20
N PRO A 417 -5.33 19.12 21.16
CA PRO A 417 -6.70 19.26 21.67
C PRO A 417 -7.59 20.08 20.72
N ASN A 418 -7.73 19.62 19.49
CA ASN A 418 -8.46 20.29 18.43
C ASN A 418 -9.97 20.35 18.74
N SER A 419 -10.54 21.56 18.69
CA SER A 419 -12.00 21.76 18.82
C SER A 419 -12.74 21.56 17.49
N SER A 420 -12.02 21.58 16.36
CA SER A 420 -12.55 21.25 15.03
C SER A 420 -11.50 20.58 14.15
N LEU A 421 -11.88 20.07 12.98
CA LEU A 421 -10.95 19.59 11.95
C LEU A 421 -10.54 20.69 10.94
N PHE A 422 -11.01 21.91 11.14
CA PHE A 422 -10.71 23.03 10.26
C PHE A 422 -9.32 23.60 10.61
N PRO A 423 -8.32 23.42 9.72
CA PRO A 423 -6.95 23.81 10.02
C PRO A 423 -6.82 25.32 10.21
N ARG A 424 -5.79 25.75 10.94
CA ARG A 424 -5.42 27.16 11.02
C ARG A 424 -4.91 27.66 9.65
N ILE A 425 -5.56 28.67 9.09
CA ILE A 425 -5.25 29.24 7.78
C ILE A 425 -4.99 30.73 7.93
N PHE A 426 -3.93 31.24 7.27
CA PHE A 426 -3.58 32.66 7.21
C PHE A 426 -3.79 33.21 5.80
N PHE A 427 -4.38 34.39 5.67
CA PHE A 427 -4.51 35.07 4.38
C PHE A 427 -4.22 36.57 4.48
N GLN A 428 -3.73 37.13 3.38
CA GLN A 428 -3.34 38.53 3.28
C GLN A 428 -4.51 39.35 2.71
N TYR A 429 -4.93 40.39 3.44
CA TYR A 429 -5.90 41.40 3.01
C TYR A 429 -5.24 42.78 3.06
N GLY A 430 -4.86 43.31 1.89
CA GLY A 430 -4.07 44.54 1.82
C GLY A 430 -2.74 44.38 2.58
N ILE A 431 -2.54 45.16 3.65
CA ILE A 431 -1.37 45.03 4.55
C ILE A 431 -1.60 44.12 5.76
N ASN A 432 -2.83 43.66 6.01
CA ASN A 432 -3.18 42.87 7.19
C ASN A 432 -3.15 41.36 6.90
N LEU A 433 -2.54 40.59 7.81
CA LEU A 433 -2.64 39.13 7.83
C LEU A 433 -3.80 38.74 8.76
N LEU A 434 -4.77 37.99 8.25
CA LEU A 434 -5.94 37.53 9.00
C LEU A 434 -5.85 36.01 9.19
N GLU A 435 -6.38 35.54 10.32
CA GLU A 435 -6.38 34.14 10.72
C GLU A 435 -7.82 33.62 10.79
N ASP A 436 -8.09 32.49 10.14
CA ASP A 436 -9.33 31.72 10.30
C ASP A 436 -8.98 30.25 10.58
N GLY A 437 -9.78 29.60 11.42
CA GLY A 437 -9.50 28.24 11.88
C GLY A 437 -8.59 28.11 13.11
N HIS A 438 -8.75 26.99 13.82
CA HIS A 438 -8.13 26.78 15.15
C HIS A 438 -7.54 25.38 15.38
N ALA A 439 -7.52 24.51 14.37
CA ALA A 439 -6.99 23.16 14.53
C ALA A 439 -5.50 23.08 14.15
N GLU A 440 -4.68 22.54 15.05
CA GLU A 440 -3.31 22.14 14.76
C GLU A 440 -3.34 20.71 14.20
N ARG A 441 -2.98 20.59 12.92
CA ARG A 441 -3.13 19.34 12.15
C ARG A 441 -1.79 18.83 11.62
N SER A 442 -0.67 19.38 12.09
CA SER A 442 0.66 18.83 11.81
C SER A 442 0.83 17.43 12.40
N VAL A 443 1.75 16.68 11.79
CA VAL A 443 2.10 15.31 12.18
C VAL A 443 2.98 15.34 13.43
N ASN A 444 2.58 14.60 14.46
CA ASN A 444 3.39 14.40 15.66
C ASN A 444 3.92 12.96 15.71
N ALA A 445 5.25 12.81 15.84
CA ALA A 445 5.91 11.50 15.79
C ALA A 445 5.58 10.58 16.98
N GLU A 446 5.41 11.16 18.17
CA GLU A 446 5.15 10.40 19.41
C GLU A 446 3.73 9.83 19.42
N PHE A 447 2.77 10.58 18.89
CA PHE A 447 1.36 10.18 18.88
C PHE A 447 0.99 9.34 17.65
N ALA A 448 1.67 9.52 16.52
CA ALA A 448 1.40 8.76 15.30
C ALA A 448 1.71 7.25 15.44
N THR A 449 2.57 6.86 16.39
CA THR A 449 2.92 5.46 16.68
C THR A 449 1.99 4.77 17.68
N ALA A 450 0.97 5.47 18.19
CA ALA A 450 0.06 4.91 19.19
C ALA A 450 -0.67 3.66 18.67
N GLY A 451 -0.64 2.58 19.47
CA GLY A 451 -1.29 1.31 19.18
C GLY A 451 -0.68 0.48 18.02
N ILE A 452 0.50 0.83 17.51
CA ILE A 452 1.17 0.04 16.46
C ILE A 452 1.95 -1.13 17.05
N LEU A 453 2.12 -2.22 16.29
CA LEU A 453 2.96 -3.36 16.67
C LEU A 453 4.42 -2.93 16.90
N LYS A 454 4.97 -3.24 18.09
CA LYS A 454 6.38 -3.03 18.46
C LYS A 454 7.19 -4.31 18.42
N LYS A 455 6.62 -5.46 18.79
CA LYS A 455 7.37 -6.71 18.93
C LYS A 455 6.53 -7.94 18.60
N ILE A 456 7.15 -8.92 17.95
CA ILE A 456 6.64 -10.28 17.80
C ILE A 456 7.56 -11.22 18.56
N ILE A 457 7.00 -12.02 19.47
CA ILE A 457 7.69 -13.13 20.12
C ILE A 457 7.24 -14.42 19.42
N TYR A 458 8.21 -15.17 18.91
CA TYR A 458 7.96 -16.39 18.15
C TYR A 458 7.87 -17.62 19.06
N PRO A 459 7.28 -18.74 18.56
CA PRO A 459 7.21 -20.00 19.31
C PRO A 459 8.56 -20.56 19.75
N THR A 460 9.65 -20.18 19.08
CA THR A 460 11.02 -20.57 19.43
C THR A 460 11.57 -19.82 20.65
N GLY A 461 10.86 -18.80 21.14
CA GLY A 461 11.26 -17.89 22.20
C GLY A 461 12.04 -16.66 21.72
N GLY A 462 12.58 -16.67 20.49
CA GLY A 462 13.18 -15.48 19.89
C GLY A 462 12.15 -14.41 19.55
N SER A 463 12.60 -13.20 19.24
CA SER A 463 11.69 -12.08 18.96
C SER A 463 12.23 -11.10 17.92
N THR A 464 11.31 -10.43 17.22
CA THR A 464 11.63 -9.30 16.33
C THR A 464 10.98 -8.04 16.87
N GLU A 465 11.74 -6.96 17.01
CA GLU A 465 11.30 -5.63 17.39
C GLU A 465 11.31 -4.70 16.18
N TYR A 466 10.30 -3.83 16.09
CA TYR A 466 10.10 -2.87 15.02
C TYR A 466 10.04 -1.46 15.60
N THR A 467 10.85 -0.55 15.09
CA THR A 467 10.77 0.87 15.39
C THR A 467 10.31 1.60 14.14
N PHE A 468 9.24 2.39 14.27
CA PHE A 468 8.67 3.16 13.17
C PHE A 468 8.86 4.66 13.39
N GLU A 469 8.81 5.44 12.32
CA GLU A 469 8.82 6.89 12.36
C GLU A 469 7.86 7.48 11.32
N PRO A 470 7.44 8.75 11.45
CA PRO A 470 6.59 9.39 10.44
C PRO A 470 7.23 9.44 9.06
N ASN A 471 6.39 9.37 8.04
CA ASN A 471 6.81 9.65 6.68
C ASN A 471 7.33 11.09 6.54
N THR A 472 8.22 11.31 5.57
CA THR A 472 8.75 12.64 5.26
C THR A 472 8.79 12.90 3.77
N ALA A 473 8.60 14.14 3.35
CA ALA A 473 8.70 14.55 1.96
C ALA A 473 9.37 15.92 1.83
N SER A 474 10.10 16.10 0.73
CA SER A 474 10.75 17.38 0.34
C SER A 474 10.23 17.91 -1.00
N SER A 475 9.69 17.04 -1.85
CA SER A 475 9.08 17.39 -3.14
C SER A 475 7.56 17.35 -3.03
N PHE A 476 6.91 18.44 -3.46
CA PHE A 476 5.45 18.58 -3.47
C PHE A 476 4.98 19.04 -4.85
N ASN A 477 3.89 18.47 -5.37
CA ASN A 477 3.19 19.08 -6.50
C ASN A 477 2.36 20.26 -5.97
N TYR A 478 2.83 21.47 -6.23
CA TYR A 478 2.02 22.67 -6.09
C TYR A 478 1.23 22.88 -7.39
N LEU A 479 -0.08 23.14 -7.29
CA LEU A 479 -0.84 23.63 -8.44
C LEU A 479 -0.23 24.97 -8.89
N PRO A 480 -0.06 25.23 -10.20
CA PRO A 480 0.53 26.47 -10.68
C PRO A 480 -0.32 27.68 -10.24
N GLN A 481 0.30 28.62 -9.52
CA GLN A 481 -0.26 29.95 -9.26
C GLN A 481 -0.07 30.79 -10.51
N ASN A 482 -1.14 31.04 -11.28
CA ASN A 482 -1.13 32.16 -12.22
C ASN A 482 -1.72 33.39 -11.55
N ASP A 483 -0.91 34.44 -11.46
CA ASP A 483 -1.27 35.78 -11.06
C ASP A 483 -2.35 36.34 -11.97
N THR A 484 -3.57 36.51 -11.46
CA THR A 484 -4.35 37.76 -11.50
C THR A 484 -5.72 37.56 -10.83
N ALA A 485 -5.94 38.33 -9.76
CA ALA A 485 -7.21 38.57 -9.08
C ALA A 485 -8.03 37.36 -8.56
N GLN A 486 -7.99 37.17 -7.24
CA GLN A 486 -8.98 36.49 -6.39
C GLN A 486 -9.20 34.98 -6.62
N LEU A 487 -8.22 34.16 -6.20
CA LEU A 487 -8.42 32.84 -5.60
C LEU A 487 -7.05 32.41 -5.03
N SER A 488 -6.79 32.72 -3.76
CA SER A 488 -5.58 32.22 -3.11
C SER A 488 -5.81 30.75 -2.76
N ILE A 489 -5.27 29.82 -3.56
CA ILE A 489 -4.97 28.48 -3.05
C ILE A 489 -3.93 28.70 -1.95
N ILE A 490 -4.37 28.70 -0.69
CA ILE A 490 -3.48 28.86 0.44
C ILE A 490 -2.80 27.51 0.61
N ASN A 491 -1.63 27.38 -0.03
CA ASN A 491 -0.63 26.41 0.40
C ASN A 491 -0.49 26.57 1.92
N ILE A 492 -0.39 25.46 2.65
CA ILE A 492 -0.15 25.42 4.11
C ILE A 492 1.17 26.16 4.40
N ARG A 493 1.14 27.48 4.36
CA ARG A 493 2.21 28.37 4.76
C ARG A 493 2.01 28.49 6.26
N SER A 494 2.76 27.69 7.00
CA SER A 494 3.11 28.09 8.35
C SER A 494 3.70 29.51 8.24
N SER A 495 3.21 30.44 9.06
CA SER A 495 3.73 31.79 9.12
C SER A 495 5.20 31.76 9.53
N TYR A 496 6.07 32.54 8.87
CA TYR A 496 7.47 32.66 9.29
C TYR A 496 7.53 33.09 10.75
N LYS A 497 8.23 32.34 11.60
CA LYS A 497 8.48 32.76 12.98
C LYS A 497 9.65 33.74 12.93
N LYS A 498 9.38 35.02 13.20
CA LYS A 498 10.42 36.03 13.30
C LYS A 498 10.98 36.05 14.71
N ARG A 499 12.29 35.85 14.87
CA ARG A 499 13.00 36.20 16.10
C ARG A 499 13.83 37.44 15.86
N THR A 500 13.53 38.51 16.60
CA THR A 500 14.25 39.78 16.51
C THR A 500 15.07 39.98 17.78
N TYR A 501 16.37 40.20 17.59
CA TYR A 501 17.30 40.55 18.66
C TYR A 501 17.70 42.01 18.49
N ASN A 502 17.39 42.82 19.50
CA ASN A 502 17.73 44.24 19.50
C ASN A 502 18.96 44.47 20.37
N VAL A 503 19.97 45.09 19.79
CA VAL A 503 21.20 45.49 20.49
C VAL A 503 21.26 47.01 20.48
N ASN A 504 21.38 47.58 21.66
CA ASN A 504 21.48 49.01 21.89
C ASN A 504 22.56 49.32 22.95
N LYS A 505 22.72 50.60 23.26
CA LYS A 505 23.77 51.09 24.17
C LYS A 505 23.64 50.59 25.62
N SER A 506 22.47 50.09 26.03
CA SER A 506 22.22 49.55 27.38
C SER A 506 22.71 48.11 27.59
N ASN A 507 23.14 47.42 26.53
CA ASN A 507 23.78 46.11 26.62
C ASN A 507 25.20 46.20 27.21
N SER A 508 25.78 45.07 27.65
CA SER A 508 27.05 45.03 28.38
C SER A 508 28.19 45.66 27.58
N THR A 509 28.87 46.64 28.21
CA THR A 509 30.00 47.38 27.66
C THR A 509 31.32 46.91 28.25
N PHE A 510 32.37 46.88 27.45
CA PHE A 510 33.73 46.70 27.94
C PHE A 510 34.73 47.50 27.11
N TYR A 511 35.86 47.82 27.73
CA TYR A 511 36.97 48.54 27.11
C TYR A 511 38.11 47.56 26.83
N SER A 512 38.59 47.53 25.59
CA SER A 512 39.75 46.73 25.19
C SER A 512 40.60 47.59 24.25
N ASN A 513 41.86 47.84 24.64
CA ASN A 513 42.79 48.71 23.91
C ASN A 513 42.25 50.13 23.63
N GLY A 514 41.51 50.72 24.57
CA GLY A 514 40.94 52.07 24.42
C GLY A 514 39.71 52.15 23.51
N ILE A 515 39.25 51.02 22.94
CA ILE A 515 38.07 50.95 22.07
C ILE A 515 36.88 50.38 22.86
N LYS A 516 35.73 51.06 22.76
CA LYS A 516 34.48 50.67 23.41
C LYS A 516 33.71 49.66 22.55
N ARG A 517 33.27 48.57 23.18
CA ARG A 517 32.53 47.48 22.52
C ARG A 517 31.27 47.14 23.30
N TRP A 518 30.25 46.70 22.56
CA TRP A 518 29.01 46.16 23.09
C TRP A 518 28.83 44.73 22.60
N GLU A 519 28.38 43.86 23.51
CA GLU A 519 28.12 42.46 23.24
C GLU A 519 26.69 42.08 23.65
N TYR A 520 26.02 41.34 22.78
CA TYR A 520 24.74 40.68 23.08
C TYR A 520 24.84 39.20 22.72
N THR A 521 24.50 38.34 23.67
CA THR A 521 24.56 36.88 23.51
C THR A 521 23.15 36.32 23.44
N PHE A 522 22.89 35.42 22.49
CA PHE A 522 21.63 34.69 22.39
C PHE A 522 21.88 33.21 22.06
N THR A 523 20.93 32.35 22.36
CA THR A 523 21.00 30.91 22.05
C THR A 523 20.08 30.53 20.92
N ILE A 524 20.52 29.57 20.12
CA ILE A 524 19.72 28.85 19.14
C ILE A 524 19.56 27.44 19.68
N ASP A 525 18.33 27.10 20.09
CA ASP A 525 18.04 25.86 20.84
C ASP A 525 17.71 24.67 19.92
N SER A 526 17.57 24.92 18.61
CA SER A 526 17.33 23.92 17.56
C SER A 526 17.98 24.37 16.24
N LYS A 527 18.55 23.46 15.44
CA LYS A 527 19.18 23.80 14.14
C LYS A 527 18.19 24.56 13.25
N LEU A 528 18.54 25.77 12.80
CA LEU A 528 17.70 26.64 11.97
C LEU A 528 18.20 26.69 10.53
N HIS A 529 17.28 26.57 9.57
CA HIS A 529 17.49 26.95 8.17
C HIS A 529 16.74 28.27 7.95
N SER A 530 17.46 29.36 7.71
CA SER A 530 16.85 30.71 7.68
C SER A 530 17.44 31.60 6.60
N ASP A 531 16.59 32.48 6.07
CA ASP A 531 17.04 33.73 5.47
C ASP A 531 17.41 34.69 6.63
N LEU A 532 18.70 34.99 6.77
CA LEU A 532 19.13 36.01 7.72
C LEU A 532 18.96 37.37 7.04
N GLN A 533 18.04 38.20 7.54
CA GLN A 533 17.85 39.55 7.04
C GLN A 533 18.17 40.58 8.11
N LEU A 534 19.13 41.45 7.81
CA LEU A 534 19.44 42.59 8.65
C LEU A 534 18.37 43.67 8.41
N GLU A 535 17.24 43.55 9.10
CA GLU A 535 16.16 44.54 9.06
C GLU A 535 16.50 45.69 10.03
N ASN A 536 17.21 46.71 9.51
CA ASN A 536 17.51 48.01 10.13
C ASN A 536 18.71 48.06 11.10
N PHE A 537 19.83 48.57 10.59
CA PHE A 537 20.84 49.24 11.40
C PHE A 537 20.60 50.75 11.35
N GLN A 538 20.10 51.32 12.44
CA GLN A 538 19.82 52.76 12.54
C GLN A 538 20.78 53.38 13.56
N ILE A 539 21.56 54.36 13.09
CA ILE A 539 22.37 55.20 13.97
C ILE A 539 21.68 56.55 14.07
N THR A 540 21.37 56.99 15.29
CA THR A 540 20.66 58.24 15.58
C THR A 540 21.52 59.16 16.44
N GLY A 541 21.44 60.47 16.21
CA GLY A 541 22.18 61.46 17.02
C GLY A 541 23.67 61.61 16.66
N CYS A 542 24.07 61.24 15.44
CA CYS A 542 25.40 61.62 14.95
C CYS A 542 25.43 63.11 14.57
N PRO A 543 26.46 63.87 14.98
CA PRO A 543 26.66 65.22 14.49
C PRO A 543 27.00 65.15 13.00
N ILE A 544 26.02 65.47 12.16
CA ILE A 544 26.26 65.69 10.74
C ILE A 544 26.79 67.12 10.65
N ASN A 545 28.08 67.30 10.30
CA ASN A 545 28.75 68.57 9.96
C ASN A 545 29.54 69.31 11.07
N THR A 546 30.34 68.63 11.89
CA THR A 546 31.42 69.32 12.61
C THR A 546 32.70 69.32 11.79
N VAL A 547 33.24 70.51 11.53
CA VAL A 547 34.48 70.73 10.78
C VAL A 547 35.57 71.06 11.79
N ASP A 548 36.73 70.40 11.69
CA ASP A 548 37.89 70.76 12.51
C ASP A 548 38.38 72.18 12.18
N PRO A 549 39.25 72.79 13.01
CA PRO A 549 39.82 74.10 12.74
C PRO A 549 40.63 74.20 11.43
N GLY A 550 40.93 73.06 10.78
CA GLY A 550 41.62 72.94 9.50
C GLY A 550 40.71 72.72 8.28
N GLY A 551 39.39 72.69 8.45
CA GLY A 551 38.44 72.52 7.35
C GLY A 551 38.04 71.07 7.03
N ASN A 552 38.47 70.09 7.82
CA ASN A 552 38.12 68.68 7.61
C ASN A 552 36.85 68.30 8.37
N TYR A 553 35.91 67.63 7.71
CA TYR A 553 34.73 67.06 8.37
C TYR A 553 35.16 65.95 9.34
N ILE A 554 34.90 66.15 10.64
CA ILE A 554 35.00 65.11 11.69
C ILE A 554 33.59 64.87 12.20
N GLY A 555 32.98 63.76 11.79
CA GLY A 555 31.62 63.45 12.22
C GLY A 555 30.98 62.28 11.47
N GLU A 556 31.62 61.12 11.47
CA GLU A 556 30.90 59.87 11.20
C GLU A 556 30.98 59.01 12.45
N CYS A 557 29.83 58.65 13.03
CA CYS A 557 29.81 57.62 14.05
C CYS A 557 30.07 56.27 13.38
N ASN A 558 31.34 55.92 13.23
CA ASN A 558 31.72 54.66 12.58
C ASN A 558 31.55 53.52 13.57
N TYR A 559 30.45 52.79 13.46
CA TYR A 559 30.23 51.54 14.18
C TYR A 559 30.35 50.38 13.20
N ILE A 560 31.12 49.34 13.55
CA ILE A 560 31.12 48.07 12.83
C ILE A 560 30.46 47.03 13.72
N TYR A 561 29.66 46.15 13.11
CA TYR A 561 29.08 45.00 13.78
C TYR A 561 29.61 43.70 13.17
N SER A 562 29.62 42.63 13.97
CA SER A 562 29.93 41.28 13.53
C SER A 562 29.08 40.28 14.30
N LEU A 563 28.71 39.18 13.64
CA LEU A 563 28.06 38.03 14.26
C LEU A 563 29.09 36.91 14.40
N LEU A 564 29.17 36.32 15.58
CA LEU A 564 30.08 35.22 15.91
C LEU A 564 29.29 34.00 16.36
N ASP A 565 29.73 32.82 15.94
CA ASP A 565 29.17 31.54 16.37
C ASP A 565 29.72 31.07 17.73
N ALA A 566 29.33 29.86 18.15
CA ALA A 566 29.75 29.25 19.41
C ALA A 566 31.27 28.98 19.49
N ALA A 567 31.97 28.92 18.36
CA ALA A 567 33.42 28.77 18.27
C ALA A 567 34.15 30.13 18.12
N ASN A 568 33.43 31.25 18.26
CA ASN A 568 33.90 32.62 17.98
C ASN A 568 34.40 32.83 16.53
N GLN A 569 33.89 32.08 15.55
CA GLN A 569 34.17 32.32 14.14
C GLN A 569 33.16 33.32 13.56
N LEU A 570 33.61 34.13 12.59
CA LEU A 570 32.76 35.10 11.90
C LEU A 570 31.69 34.42 11.05
N VAL A 571 30.44 34.83 11.24
CA VAL A 571 29.30 34.42 10.42
C VAL A 571 29.13 35.43 9.28
N ASP A 572 29.13 34.96 8.03
CA ASP A 572 28.93 35.78 6.83
C ASP A 572 27.49 36.33 6.79
N LEU A 573 27.34 37.66 6.82
CA LEU A 573 26.07 38.39 6.86
C LEU A 573 25.68 39.02 5.51
N SER A 574 26.25 38.55 4.40
CA SER A 574 25.90 39.05 3.07
C SER A 574 24.39 38.91 2.78
N ASN A 575 23.78 40.00 2.31
CA ASN A 575 22.33 40.13 2.17
C ASN A 575 21.79 39.13 1.12
N GLY A 576 20.78 38.32 1.48
CA GLY A 576 20.10 37.40 0.55
C GLY A 576 20.72 36.00 0.39
N LYS A 577 21.58 35.56 1.31
CA LYS A 577 22.20 34.22 1.31
C LYS A 577 21.53 33.32 2.35
N TRP A 578 21.13 32.10 1.96
CA TRP A 578 20.60 31.07 2.87
C TRP A 578 21.68 30.60 3.82
N LEU A 579 21.47 30.74 5.13
CA LEU A 579 22.44 30.34 6.14
C LEU A 579 21.84 29.30 7.10
N THR A 580 22.58 28.23 7.37
CA THR A 580 22.22 27.22 8.38
C THR A 580 22.92 27.57 9.69
N LEU A 581 22.16 27.78 10.75
CA LEU A 581 22.69 28.05 12.09
C LEU A 581 22.53 26.79 12.97
N PRO A 582 23.63 26.11 13.34
CA PRO A 582 23.60 25.03 14.31
C PRO A 582 23.04 25.44 15.68
N VAL A 583 22.68 24.44 16.48
CA VAL A 583 22.40 24.64 17.92
C VAL A 583 23.65 25.21 18.57
N GLY A 584 23.52 26.32 19.28
CA GLY A 584 24.67 26.98 19.88
C GLY A 584 24.39 28.36 20.41
N THR A 585 25.41 28.93 21.04
CA THR A 585 25.38 30.29 21.57
C THR A 585 26.06 31.24 20.58
N TYR A 586 25.37 32.29 20.19
CA TYR A 586 25.85 33.28 19.22
C TYR A 586 26.05 34.63 19.89
N LYS A 587 26.98 35.43 19.34
CA LYS A 587 27.33 36.76 19.86
C LYS A 587 27.27 37.82 18.78
N ILE A 588 26.51 38.87 19.03
CA ILE A 588 26.55 40.10 18.24
C ILE A 588 27.55 41.03 18.91
N LYS A 589 28.61 41.41 18.19
CA LYS A 589 29.60 42.40 18.62
C LYS A 589 29.41 43.70 17.85
N ILE A 590 29.33 44.81 18.57
CA ILE A 590 29.36 46.15 17.99
C ILE A 590 30.59 46.88 18.52
N GLN A 591 31.36 47.48 17.63
CA GLN A 591 32.58 48.21 17.93
C GLN A 591 32.50 49.62 17.36
N TYR A 592 32.81 50.62 18.19
CA TYR A 592 33.02 51.98 17.73
C TYR A 592 34.43 52.15 17.15
N MET A 593 34.53 52.85 16.02
CA MET A 593 35.77 53.12 15.27
C MET A 593 36.14 54.61 15.19
N GLY A 594 35.41 55.49 15.88
CA GLY A 594 35.78 56.90 15.92
C GLY A 594 37.04 57.17 16.74
N LEU A 595 37.68 58.31 16.48
CA LEU A 595 38.79 58.81 17.29
C LEU A 595 38.32 59.05 18.74
N PRO A 596 39.17 58.82 19.76
CA PRO A 596 38.80 58.97 21.17
C PRO A 596 38.73 60.46 21.53
N GLU A 597 37.62 61.13 21.22
CA GLU A 597 37.30 62.47 21.72
C GLU A 597 36.15 62.42 22.75
N PRO A 598 36.25 63.08 23.93
CA PRO A 598 35.36 62.82 25.06
C PRO A 598 33.92 63.36 24.92
N ASN A 599 33.62 64.20 23.93
CA ASN A 599 32.42 65.04 23.96
C ASN A 599 31.29 64.64 22.98
N TYR A 600 31.47 63.59 22.17
CA TYR A 600 30.43 63.14 21.22
C TYR A 600 29.69 61.86 21.65
N GLU A 601 30.15 61.20 22.71
CA GLU A 601 29.53 59.96 23.23
C GLU A 601 28.13 60.17 23.84
N SER A 602 27.79 61.38 24.30
CA SER A 602 26.50 61.62 24.97
C SER A 602 25.33 61.88 24.01
N GLN A 603 25.59 62.04 22.70
CA GLN A 603 24.55 62.41 21.72
C GLN A 603 24.21 61.31 20.70
N SER A 604 25.13 60.35 20.45
CA SER A 604 24.84 59.24 19.53
C SER A 604 24.31 58.01 20.26
N ASP A 605 23.24 57.44 19.70
CA ASP A 605 22.64 56.18 20.09
C ASP A 605 22.56 55.26 18.87
N PHE A 606 22.75 53.96 19.09
CA PHE A 606 22.60 52.96 18.03
C PHE A 606 21.52 51.97 18.40
N ASN A 607 20.73 51.59 17.39
CA ASN A 607 19.81 50.46 17.51
C ASN A 607 20.06 49.53 16.32
N LEU A 608 20.58 48.34 16.64
CA LEU A 608 20.76 47.26 15.68
C LEU A 608 19.67 46.22 15.95
N SER A 609 18.79 46.03 14.97
CA SER A 609 17.83 44.93 14.97
C SER A 609 18.33 43.82 14.04
N LEU A 610 18.67 42.67 14.62
CA LEU A 610 18.92 41.45 13.86
C LEU A 610 17.65 40.61 13.85
N THR A 611 17.03 40.44 12.69
CA THR A 611 15.85 39.59 12.52
C THR A 611 16.23 38.29 11.83
N ILE A 612 16.05 37.17 12.53
CA ILE A 612 16.12 35.84 11.93
C ILE A 612 14.72 35.50 11.42
N LYS A 613 14.58 35.35 10.10
CA LYS A 613 13.37 34.80 9.48
C LYS A 613 13.52 33.28 9.48
N GLU A 614 12.95 32.62 10.47
CA GLU A 614 12.88 31.17 10.46
C GLU A 614 11.94 30.79 9.32
N ASP A 615 12.47 30.14 8.28
CA ASP A 615 11.62 29.49 7.30
C ASP A 615 10.86 28.38 8.03
N PRO A 616 9.54 28.53 8.20
CA PRO A 616 8.75 27.58 8.96
C PRO A 616 8.42 26.36 8.09
N GLN A 617 8.97 26.29 6.87
CA GLN A 617 8.89 25.17 5.95
C GLN A 617 10.22 24.39 6.05
N PRO A 618 10.36 23.45 7.00
CA PRO A 618 11.53 22.59 7.00
C PRO A 618 11.62 21.90 5.64
N LEU A 619 12.84 21.85 5.09
CA LEU A 619 13.13 21.23 3.80
C LEU A 619 12.64 19.79 3.74
N ILE A 620 12.60 19.13 4.89
CA ILE A 620 12.00 17.83 5.13
C ILE A 620 10.76 18.04 5.99
N LYS A 621 9.57 17.84 5.42
CA LYS A 621 8.31 17.90 6.18
C LYS A 621 7.88 16.50 6.58
N ARG A 622 7.38 16.36 7.80
CA ARG A 622 6.62 15.16 8.19
C ARG A 622 5.28 15.16 7.47
N VAL A 623 4.90 14.01 6.94
CA VAL A 623 3.65 13.76 6.24
C VAL A 623 2.99 12.53 6.83
N GLY A 624 1.69 12.36 6.59
CA GLY A 624 0.91 11.33 7.27
C GLY A 624 1.42 9.90 7.06
N GLY A 625 1.16 9.07 8.06
CA GLY A 625 1.53 7.66 8.09
C GLY A 625 2.95 7.40 8.58
N LEU A 626 3.27 6.13 8.73
CA LEU A 626 4.53 5.65 9.28
C LEU A 626 5.32 4.83 8.25
N ARG A 627 6.64 4.81 8.44
CA ARG A 627 7.60 3.92 7.78
C ARG A 627 8.48 3.23 8.81
N ILE A 628 9.09 2.12 8.44
CA ILE A 628 10.05 1.42 9.28
C ILE A 628 11.34 2.24 9.39
N LYS A 629 11.83 2.39 10.61
CA LYS A 629 13.12 3.01 10.91
C LYS A 629 14.18 1.95 11.21
N GLU A 630 13.81 0.96 12.01
CA GLU A 630 14.74 -0.04 12.52
C GLU A 630 14.01 -1.37 12.79
N ILE A 631 14.67 -2.49 12.49
CA ILE A 631 14.23 -3.85 12.82
C ILE A 631 15.36 -4.53 13.61
N LYS A 632 15.03 -5.19 14.72
CA LYS A 632 15.98 -5.93 15.55
C LYS A 632 15.49 -7.34 15.80
N SER A 633 16.31 -8.35 15.50
CA SER A 633 16.01 -9.76 15.79
C SER A 633 16.85 -10.24 16.97
N TYR A 634 16.19 -10.89 17.94
CA TYR A 634 16.78 -11.42 19.17
C TYR A 634 16.61 -12.93 19.25
N SER A 635 17.60 -13.59 19.87
CA SER A 635 17.49 -14.99 20.25
C SER A 635 16.51 -15.21 21.41
N ASN A 636 16.25 -16.48 21.73
CA ASN A 636 15.41 -16.87 22.87
C ASN A 636 15.97 -16.46 24.24
N ASN A 637 17.28 -16.19 24.33
CA ASN A 637 17.92 -15.65 25.53
C ASN A 637 17.97 -14.11 25.54
N ASN A 638 17.20 -13.46 24.67
CA ASN A 638 17.13 -12.00 24.51
C ASN A 638 18.46 -11.36 24.07
N GLU A 639 19.31 -12.09 23.35
CA GLU A 639 20.53 -11.55 22.75
C GLU A 639 20.24 -11.03 21.34
N LEU A 640 20.63 -9.79 21.04
CA LEU A 640 20.50 -9.20 19.70
C LEU A 640 21.41 -9.96 18.71
N LYS A 641 20.84 -10.41 17.58
CA LYS A 641 21.57 -11.15 16.53
C LYS A 641 21.67 -10.37 15.23
N TYR A 642 20.58 -9.73 14.83
CA TYR A 642 20.50 -8.99 13.58
C TYR A 642 19.87 -7.64 13.82
N LYS A 643 20.37 -6.63 13.11
CA LYS A 643 19.85 -5.27 13.15
C LYS A 643 19.77 -4.71 11.75
N LYS A 644 18.63 -4.13 11.40
CA LYS A 644 18.43 -3.36 10.18
C LYS A 644 18.02 -1.94 10.51
N TYR A 645 18.57 -0.94 9.83
CA TYR A 645 18.06 0.43 9.89
C TYR A 645 18.01 1.07 8.51
N PHE A 646 17.09 2.02 8.35
CA PHE A 646 16.73 2.59 7.05
C PHE A 646 16.88 4.10 7.07
N ASP A 647 17.54 4.65 6.06
CA ASP A 647 17.63 6.08 5.79
C ASP A 647 16.89 6.41 4.49
N TYR A 648 16.00 7.40 4.57
CA TYR A 648 15.14 7.86 3.48
C TYR A 648 15.56 9.23 2.93
N ASN A 649 16.61 9.82 3.52
CA ASN A 649 17.13 11.10 3.13
C ASN A 649 18.29 10.95 2.13
N TYR A 650 18.57 12.02 1.40
CA TYR A 650 19.71 12.15 0.51
C TYR A 650 20.22 13.60 0.54
N PHE A 651 21.48 13.79 0.18
CA PHE A 651 22.05 15.12 -0.01
C PHE A 651 21.94 15.53 -1.48
N ASP A 652 21.43 16.74 -1.74
CA ASP A 652 21.43 17.32 -3.08
C ASP A 652 22.82 17.84 -3.50
N SER A 653 22.93 18.42 -4.70
CA SER A 653 24.18 18.96 -5.23
C SER A 653 24.77 20.10 -4.40
N ASP A 654 23.94 20.80 -3.62
CA ASP A 654 24.34 21.90 -2.76
C ASP A 654 24.67 21.43 -1.33
N GLY A 655 24.71 20.11 -1.12
CA GLY A 655 25.02 19.49 0.18
C GLY A 655 23.88 19.58 1.18
N LYS A 656 22.65 19.84 0.72
CA LYS A 656 21.47 19.98 1.56
C LYS A 656 20.74 18.65 1.68
N GLU A 657 20.45 18.27 2.92
CA GLU A 657 19.71 17.05 3.23
C GLU A 657 18.23 17.21 2.90
N LEU A 658 17.70 16.30 2.09
CA LEU A 658 16.32 16.25 1.63
C LEU A 658 15.76 14.85 1.84
N SER A 659 14.44 14.74 2.03
CA SER A 659 13.75 13.46 1.97
C SER A 659 13.58 13.04 0.51
N SER A 660 13.85 11.77 0.21
CA SER A 660 13.55 11.18 -1.10
C SER A 660 12.05 10.91 -1.30
N GLY A 661 11.24 11.15 -0.27
CA GLY A 661 9.81 10.92 -0.23
C GLY A 661 9.01 11.91 -1.08
N TYR A 662 8.02 11.35 -1.77
CA TYR A 662 7.05 12.05 -2.60
C TYR A 662 5.64 11.73 -2.08
N THR A 663 4.83 12.76 -1.87
CA THR A 663 3.44 12.62 -1.45
C THR A 663 2.59 13.76 -1.99
N PHE A 664 1.28 13.53 -2.08
CA PHE A 664 0.31 14.60 -2.27
C PHE A 664 -0.03 15.24 -0.91
N LEU A 665 0.01 16.57 -0.85
CA LEU A 665 -0.48 17.31 0.32
C LEU A 665 -2.00 17.45 0.23
N PRO A 666 -2.73 17.33 1.34
CA PRO A 666 -4.14 17.68 1.39
C PRO A 666 -4.33 19.15 0.99
N THR A 667 -5.07 19.38 -0.09
CA THR A 667 -5.37 20.73 -0.58
C THR A 667 -6.70 21.22 -0.01
N TYR A 668 -6.69 22.44 0.51
CA TYR A 668 -7.86 23.14 1.04
C TYR A 668 -8.19 24.34 0.15
N GLY A 669 -9.38 24.36 -0.44
CA GLY A 669 -9.86 25.53 -1.21
C GLY A 669 -10.68 26.45 -0.32
N MET A 670 -10.46 27.77 -0.39
CA MET A 670 -11.28 28.78 0.28
C MET A 670 -11.94 29.70 -0.75
N TYR A 671 -13.20 30.08 -0.52
CA TYR A 671 -13.90 31.11 -1.27
C TYR A 671 -14.12 32.35 -0.40
N ASN A 672 -13.67 33.52 -0.89
CA ASN A 672 -13.85 34.82 -0.25
C ASN A 672 -14.73 35.72 -1.12
N HIS A 673 -15.86 36.19 -0.59
CA HIS A 673 -16.67 37.22 -1.24
C HIS A 673 -16.40 38.59 -0.59
N ILE A 674 -15.92 39.58 -1.33
CA ILE A 674 -15.66 40.95 -0.83
C ILE A 674 -16.83 41.85 -1.24
N THR A 675 -17.74 42.19 -0.33
CA THR A 675 -18.70 43.30 -0.55
C THR A 675 -18.12 44.59 0.00
N ALA A 676 -17.84 45.55 -0.89
CA ALA A 676 -17.46 46.91 -0.53
C ALA A 676 -18.68 47.71 -0.04
N ALA A 677 -19.19 47.40 1.15
CA ALA A 677 -20.11 48.30 1.86
C ALA A 677 -20.11 48.00 3.36
N ILE A 678 -19.44 48.88 4.11
CA ILE A 678 -19.70 49.27 5.50
C ILE A 678 -19.64 48.12 6.54
N GLY A 679 -18.49 47.98 7.20
CA GLY A 679 -18.37 47.42 8.55
C GLY A 679 -18.25 45.90 8.67
N ASP A 680 -17.02 45.42 8.72
CA ASP A 680 -16.54 44.25 9.48
C ASP A 680 -17.39 42.96 9.47
N VAL A 681 -17.51 42.27 8.33
CA VAL A 681 -17.76 40.82 8.34
C VAL A 681 -17.04 40.13 7.16
N ILE A 682 -16.10 39.26 7.47
CA ILE A 682 -15.50 38.32 6.50
C ILE A 682 -16.35 37.07 6.50
N TYR A 683 -16.89 36.69 5.34
CA TYR A 683 -17.60 35.43 5.15
C TYR A 683 -16.64 34.42 4.49
N SER A 684 -16.33 33.33 5.18
CA SER A 684 -15.70 32.15 4.58
C SER A 684 -16.80 31.10 4.30
N ASP A 685 -17.09 30.86 3.03
CA ASP A 685 -18.17 29.95 2.59
C ASP A 685 -17.61 28.60 2.12
N ASN A 686 -16.94 27.89 3.04
CA ASN A 686 -16.48 26.49 2.95
C ASN A 686 -15.01 26.27 2.58
N VAL A 687 -14.41 25.28 3.27
CA VAL A 687 -13.11 24.69 2.96
C VAL A 687 -13.29 23.22 2.59
N TYR A 688 -12.86 22.85 1.38
CA TYR A 688 -12.98 21.48 0.86
C TYR A 688 -11.61 20.78 0.86
N SER A 689 -11.56 19.52 1.29
CA SER A 689 -10.41 18.64 1.07
C SER A 689 -10.60 17.84 -0.23
N PHE A 690 -9.73 18.07 -1.22
CA PHE A 690 -9.96 17.57 -2.58
C PHE A 690 -9.35 16.20 -2.93
N LEU A 691 -8.54 15.59 -2.07
CA LEU A 691 -7.68 14.47 -2.49
C LEU A 691 -7.89 13.20 -1.64
N PRO A 692 -8.18 12.04 -2.28
CA PRO A 692 -7.81 10.76 -1.71
C PRO A 692 -6.29 10.74 -1.58
N VAL A 693 -5.77 10.71 -0.36
CA VAL A 693 -4.32 10.79 -0.17
C VAL A 693 -3.69 9.45 -0.48
N GLY A 694 -2.94 9.38 -1.59
CA GLY A 694 -2.07 8.24 -1.90
C GLY A 694 -0.96 8.07 -0.85
N SER A 695 -0.45 6.84 -0.72
CA SER A 695 0.68 6.52 0.17
C SER A 695 1.94 7.29 -0.24
N THR A 696 2.72 7.78 0.72
CA THR A 696 4.06 8.34 0.45
C THR A 696 4.96 7.28 -0.18
N THR A 697 5.69 7.65 -1.23
CA THR A 697 6.67 6.78 -1.91
C THR A 697 8.06 7.42 -1.91
N TYR A 698 9.10 6.65 -1.63
CA TYR A 698 10.50 7.07 -1.55
C TYR A 698 11.28 6.67 -2.79
N SER A 699 11.98 7.64 -3.38
CA SER A 699 12.80 7.42 -4.57
C SER A 699 14.18 6.86 -4.27
N LYS A 700 14.68 7.02 -3.03
CA LYS A 700 15.98 6.52 -2.57
C LYS A 700 15.88 6.07 -1.12
N ILE A 701 16.35 4.85 -0.83
CA ILE A 701 16.39 4.28 0.51
C ILE A 701 17.75 3.63 0.71
N THR A 702 18.41 3.92 1.82
CA THR A 702 19.62 3.22 2.24
C THR A 702 19.27 2.27 3.39
N GLU A 703 19.33 0.97 3.14
CA GLU A 703 19.25 -0.08 4.16
C GLU A 703 20.66 -0.36 4.69
N TYR A 704 20.79 -0.50 6.00
CA TYR A 704 21.98 -1.05 6.64
C TYR A 704 21.59 -2.32 7.37
N SER A 705 22.20 -3.44 7.00
CA SER A 705 22.02 -4.75 7.61
C SER A 705 23.29 -5.14 8.37
N GLU A 706 23.18 -5.23 9.68
CA GLU A 706 24.26 -5.57 10.60
C GLU A 706 24.02 -6.97 11.20
N ASN A 707 25.00 -7.85 11.05
CA ASN A 707 25.07 -9.11 11.79
C ASN A 707 25.96 -8.89 13.02
N ILE A 708 25.35 -8.98 14.20
CA ILE A 708 26.02 -8.68 15.47
C ILE A 708 27.03 -9.77 15.84
N ILE A 709 26.89 -10.98 15.30
CA ILE A 709 27.74 -12.13 15.64
C ILE A 709 29.13 -11.99 15.03
N ASP A 710 29.21 -11.58 13.77
CA ASP A 710 30.46 -11.45 13.02
C ASP A 710 30.85 -9.99 12.74
N HIS A 711 30.05 -9.05 13.25
CA HIS A 711 30.19 -7.60 13.05
C HIS A 711 30.24 -7.18 11.58
N SER A 712 29.65 -7.98 10.67
CA SER A 712 29.53 -7.60 9.27
C SER A 712 28.39 -6.60 9.05
N VAL A 713 28.65 -5.57 8.25
CA VAL A 713 27.66 -4.57 7.86
C VAL A 713 27.55 -4.53 6.34
N LEU A 714 26.34 -4.74 5.84
CA LEU A 714 25.97 -4.50 4.45
C LEU A 714 25.17 -3.22 4.37
N LYS A 715 25.54 -2.32 3.47
CA LYS A 715 24.77 -1.13 3.13
C LYS A 715 24.19 -1.31 1.74
N THR A 716 22.87 -1.25 1.61
CA THR A 716 22.17 -1.40 0.33
C THR A 716 21.45 -0.11 -0.01
N LEU A 717 21.83 0.53 -1.11
CA LEU A 717 21.14 1.68 -1.68
C LEU A 717 20.11 1.18 -2.70
N HIS A 718 18.83 1.33 -2.37
CA HIS A 718 17.72 1.13 -3.30
C HIS A 718 17.34 2.46 -3.93
N SER A 719 17.19 2.47 -5.26
CA SER A 719 16.71 3.63 -6.01
C SER A 719 15.50 3.23 -6.87
N TYR A 720 14.56 4.14 -6.98
CA TYR A 720 13.28 3.96 -7.67
C TYR A 720 13.03 5.10 -8.65
N GLU A 721 12.13 4.85 -9.61
CA GLU A 721 11.75 5.82 -10.63
C GLU A 721 11.10 7.07 -10.03
N VAL A 722 11.61 8.24 -10.41
CA VAL A 722 11.15 9.55 -9.93
C VAL A 722 10.16 10.18 -10.90
N ASN A 723 10.35 9.91 -12.20
CA ASN A 723 9.56 10.47 -13.27
C ASN A 723 8.33 9.62 -13.50
N GLY A 724 7.32 9.78 -12.64
CA GLY A 724 5.97 9.64 -13.15
C GLY A 724 5.85 10.66 -14.27
N ASN A 725 5.51 10.24 -15.48
CA ASN A 725 5.24 11.19 -16.56
C ASN A 725 4.04 12.01 -16.06
N THR A 726 4.29 13.17 -15.45
CA THR A 726 3.27 14.19 -15.20
C THR A 726 2.94 14.72 -16.58
N GLY A 727 2.28 13.89 -17.38
CA GLY A 727 1.82 14.27 -18.68
C GLY A 727 0.88 15.42 -18.39
N VAL A 728 1.41 16.63 -18.58
CA VAL A 728 0.72 17.89 -18.40
C VAL A 728 -0.64 17.67 -19.01
N SER A 729 -1.66 17.59 -18.15
CA SER A 729 -3.02 17.45 -18.64
C SER A 729 -3.22 18.56 -19.67
N PRO A 730 -3.74 18.28 -20.87
CA PRO A 730 -3.90 19.32 -21.88
C PRO A 730 -4.65 20.47 -21.20
N SER A 731 -3.99 21.62 -21.07
CA SER A 731 -4.60 22.82 -20.55
C SER A 731 -5.62 23.28 -21.57
N VAL A 732 -6.85 22.79 -21.45
CA VAL A 732 -7.92 23.22 -22.33
C VAL A 732 -8.55 24.45 -21.67
N ASN A 733 -8.41 25.59 -22.35
CA ASN A 733 -9.06 26.85 -21.99
C ASN A 733 -10.51 26.82 -22.52
N TYR A 734 -11.51 26.73 -21.64
CA TYR A 734 -12.95 26.68 -21.97
C TYR A 734 -13.71 27.99 -21.66
N GLY A 735 -13.90 28.87 -22.64
CA GLY A 735 -14.47 30.22 -22.42
C GLY A 735 -15.90 30.30 -21.85
N CYS A 736 -16.08 30.10 -20.53
CA CYS A 736 -17.28 30.44 -19.77
C CYS A 736 -17.07 31.77 -19.02
N SER A 737 -17.96 32.74 -19.22
CA SER A 737 -17.84 34.11 -18.69
C SER A 737 -18.07 34.25 -17.17
N ASN A 738 -18.65 33.23 -16.51
CA ASN A 738 -19.02 33.25 -15.08
C ASN A 738 -18.47 32.04 -14.28
N CYS A 739 -17.62 31.21 -14.88
CA CYS A 739 -17.01 30.06 -14.24
C CYS A 739 -15.59 30.42 -13.77
N MET A 740 -15.22 30.12 -12.52
CA MET A 740 -13.85 30.31 -12.06
C MET A 740 -13.08 28.98 -12.14
N TRP A 741 -11.95 29.03 -12.83
CA TRP A 741 -11.15 27.89 -13.29
C TRP A 741 -10.44 27.16 -12.16
N ILE A 742 -10.57 25.82 -12.10
CA ILE A 742 -9.59 24.97 -11.43
C ILE A 742 -8.92 24.11 -12.51
N HIS A 743 -7.58 24.19 -12.57
CA HIS A 743 -6.76 23.36 -13.44
C HIS A 743 -7.02 21.86 -13.20
N ASN A 744 -6.97 21.07 -14.27
CA ASN A 744 -7.05 19.60 -14.25
C ASN A 744 -6.33 19.03 -13.03
N MET A 745 -7.08 18.35 -12.17
CA MET A 745 -6.47 17.62 -11.08
C MET A 745 -5.94 16.32 -11.68
N ASP A 746 -4.61 16.25 -11.84
CA ASP A 746 -3.91 15.01 -12.16
C ASP A 746 -4.06 14.03 -10.97
N ASN A 747 -5.26 13.48 -10.76
CA ASN A 747 -5.50 12.40 -9.79
C ASN A 747 -4.98 11.05 -10.31
N ALA A 748 -3.99 11.09 -11.19
CA ALA A 748 -3.26 9.93 -11.63
C ALA A 748 -2.49 9.35 -10.44
N ASP A 749 -3.03 8.33 -9.79
CA ASP A 749 -2.23 7.50 -8.88
C ASP A 749 -1.20 6.69 -9.70
N ASN A 750 -0.16 7.37 -10.19
CA ASN A 750 1.01 6.78 -10.84
C ASN A 750 2.01 6.28 -9.78
N SER A 751 1.56 6.00 -8.55
CA SER A 751 2.45 5.42 -7.52
C SER A 751 3.03 4.07 -7.96
N TRP A 752 2.33 3.33 -8.82
CA TRP A 752 2.84 2.09 -9.41
C TRP A 752 4.08 2.31 -10.31
N GLU A 753 4.21 3.47 -10.97
CA GLU A 753 5.43 3.84 -11.72
C GLU A 753 6.57 4.13 -10.75
N ARG A 754 6.29 4.91 -9.70
CA ARG A 754 7.28 5.29 -8.67
C ARG A 754 7.76 4.11 -7.81
N LYS A 755 7.06 2.98 -7.84
CA LYS A 755 7.45 1.71 -7.18
C LYS A 755 8.39 0.86 -8.05
N LYS A 756 8.69 1.25 -9.28
CA LYS A 756 9.65 0.52 -10.14
C LYS A 756 11.07 0.82 -9.69
N LYS A 757 11.78 -0.20 -9.21
CA LYS A 757 13.20 -0.12 -8.82
C LYS A 757 14.05 0.17 -10.07
N ASN A 758 14.86 1.22 -10.06
CA ASN A 758 15.77 1.59 -11.15
C ASN A 758 17.23 1.16 -10.86
N ALA A 759 17.62 1.06 -9.60
CA ALA A 759 18.94 0.57 -9.20
C ALA A 759 18.94 -0.03 -7.78
N GLU A 760 19.87 -0.95 -7.57
CA GLU A 760 20.26 -1.47 -6.27
C GLU A 760 21.78 -1.55 -6.21
N ILE A 761 22.38 -0.98 -5.18
CA ILE A 761 23.83 -1.03 -4.98
C ILE A 761 24.11 -1.55 -3.58
N ILE A 762 24.91 -2.60 -3.47
CA ILE A 762 25.30 -3.22 -2.20
C ILE A 762 26.76 -2.89 -1.94
N TYR A 763 27.02 -2.39 -0.75
CA TYR A 763 28.34 -2.11 -0.22
C TYR A 763 28.61 -3.01 0.97
N LYS A 764 29.86 -3.48 1.09
CA LYS A 764 30.39 -4.01 2.33
C LYS A 764 31.03 -2.85 3.08
N SER A 765 30.52 -2.55 4.27
CA SER A 765 31.05 -1.47 5.11
C SER A 765 32.03 -2.05 6.12
N ASN A 766 33.22 -1.46 6.22
CA ASN A 766 34.19 -1.76 7.27
C ASN A 766 34.13 -0.66 8.34
N PHE A 767 34.41 -1.01 9.61
CA PHE A 767 34.42 -0.06 10.75
C PHE A 767 35.33 1.18 10.58
N THR A 768 36.17 1.20 9.54
CA THR A 768 37.03 2.33 9.15
C THR A 768 36.29 3.43 8.38
N GLY A 769 35.02 3.24 8.02
CA GLY A 769 34.18 4.23 7.32
C GLY A 769 34.37 4.27 5.80
N LEU A 770 35.06 3.27 5.22
CA LEU A 770 35.17 3.09 3.77
C LEU A 770 34.20 2.00 3.32
N ASP A 771 33.21 2.40 2.53
CA ASP A 771 32.23 1.49 1.90
C ASP A 771 32.83 0.93 0.60
N GLU A 772 32.97 -0.39 0.52
CA GLU A 772 33.40 -1.10 -0.68
C GLU A 772 32.18 -1.59 -1.47
N GLU A 773 31.96 -1.08 -2.69
CA GLU A 773 30.90 -1.56 -3.57
C GLU A 773 31.18 -3.02 -3.95
N ILE A 774 30.25 -3.94 -3.66
CA ILE A 774 30.37 -5.37 -3.98
C ILE A 774 29.41 -5.80 -5.09
N LYS A 775 28.30 -5.06 -5.26
CA LYS A 775 27.30 -5.36 -6.29
C LYS A 775 26.55 -4.11 -6.73
N LYS A 776 26.29 -3.99 -8.02
CA LYS A 776 25.40 -2.98 -8.60
C LYS A 776 24.48 -3.60 -9.63
N THR A 777 23.18 -3.38 -9.47
CA THR A 777 22.14 -3.77 -10.41
C THR A 777 21.38 -2.54 -10.88
N ASN A 778 21.23 -2.35 -12.19
CA ASN A 778 20.42 -1.29 -12.78
C ASN A 778 19.30 -1.90 -13.62
N TYR A 779 18.13 -1.27 -13.60
CA TYR A 779 16.94 -1.66 -14.34
C TYR A 779 16.54 -0.50 -15.25
N ILE A 780 16.29 -0.80 -16.52
CA ILE A 780 15.86 0.18 -17.52
C ILE A 780 14.52 -0.29 -18.07
N TYR A 781 13.52 0.57 -18.02
CA TYR A 781 12.15 0.27 -18.47
C TYR A 781 11.80 0.98 -19.78
N ASP A 782 10.91 0.37 -20.57
CA ASP A 782 10.34 0.98 -21.77
C ASP A 782 9.13 1.85 -21.41
N TYR A 783 9.27 3.15 -21.63
CA TYR A 783 8.19 4.13 -21.52
C TYR A 783 7.61 4.52 -22.89
N SER A 784 8.19 4.08 -24.01
CA SER A 784 7.70 4.43 -25.35
C SER A 784 6.35 3.78 -25.66
N HIS A 785 6.12 2.56 -25.15
CA HIS A 785 4.82 1.89 -25.21
C HIS A 785 3.76 2.52 -24.32
N VAL A 786 4.17 3.19 -23.23
CA VAL A 786 3.24 3.88 -22.33
C VAL A 786 2.42 4.89 -23.12
N ASN A 787 2.98 5.59 -24.11
CA ASN A 787 2.23 6.55 -24.94
C ASN A 787 1.33 5.89 -26.01
N GLN A 788 1.56 4.62 -26.37
CA GLN A 788 0.75 3.89 -27.37
C GLN A 788 -0.40 3.10 -26.73
N THR A 789 -0.24 2.65 -25.48
CA THR A 789 -1.28 1.95 -24.71
C THR A 789 -1.96 2.82 -23.65
N ARG A 790 -1.59 4.11 -23.55
CA ARG A 790 -2.19 5.05 -22.58
C ARG A 790 -3.67 5.20 -22.87
N GLU A 791 -4.48 4.43 -22.15
CA GLU A 791 -5.87 4.81 -21.94
C GLU A 791 -5.88 5.80 -20.78
N SER A 792 -5.96 7.08 -21.13
CA SER A 792 -6.41 8.12 -20.20
C SER A 792 -7.89 8.35 -20.44
N PHE A 793 -8.72 8.10 -19.45
CA PHE A 793 -10.15 8.36 -19.55
C PHE A 793 -10.60 9.26 -18.40
N PRO A 794 -11.54 10.19 -18.67
CA PRO A 794 -12.12 11.00 -17.61
C PRO A 794 -12.76 10.08 -16.57
N ALA A 795 -12.23 10.16 -15.36
CA ALA A 795 -12.65 9.35 -14.23
C ALA A 795 -13.57 10.12 -13.29
N GLY A 796 -13.57 11.45 -13.37
CA GLY A 796 -14.74 12.18 -12.93
C GLY A 796 -14.73 13.69 -13.10
N PHE A 797 -15.88 14.28 -12.78
CA PHE A 797 -16.18 15.70 -12.76
C PHE A 797 -16.82 16.06 -11.42
N TYR A 798 -16.30 17.08 -10.75
CA TYR A 798 -16.93 17.66 -9.58
C TYR A 798 -17.38 19.07 -9.88
N SER A 799 -18.56 19.45 -9.39
CA SER A 799 -19.05 20.84 -9.43
C SER A 799 -19.53 21.26 -8.04
N LEU A 800 -19.17 22.48 -7.66
CA LEU A 800 -19.60 23.11 -6.43
C LEU A 800 -20.29 24.42 -6.76
N GLN A 801 -21.58 24.52 -6.43
CA GLN A 801 -22.38 25.71 -6.65
C GLN A 801 -22.47 26.54 -5.36
N PHE A 802 -22.25 27.85 -5.48
CA PHE A 802 -22.36 28.78 -4.36
C PHE A 802 -23.21 30.00 -4.72
N PRO A 803 -24.07 30.46 -3.79
CA PRO A 803 -24.91 31.63 -4.02
C PRO A 803 -24.07 32.91 -4.04
N ILE A 804 -24.22 33.75 -5.08
CA ILE A 804 -23.60 35.09 -5.11
C ILE A 804 -24.58 36.06 -4.43
N THR A 805 -24.18 36.66 -3.31
CA THR A 805 -25.05 37.62 -2.61
C THR A 805 -25.14 38.94 -3.39
N GLY A 806 -26.35 39.30 -3.83
CA GLY A 806 -26.63 40.58 -4.51
C GLY A 806 -26.93 40.46 -6.01
N SER A 807 -26.85 39.27 -6.59
CA SER A 807 -27.31 38.96 -7.95
C SER A 807 -28.10 37.65 -7.97
N SER A 808 -28.89 37.40 -9.02
CA SER A 808 -29.57 36.12 -9.26
C SER A 808 -28.65 35.05 -9.86
N ALA A 809 -27.33 35.25 -9.80
CA ALA A 809 -26.34 34.37 -10.41
C ALA A 809 -25.69 33.47 -9.35
N ASN A 810 -25.41 32.22 -9.70
CA ASN A 810 -24.63 31.28 -8.90
C ASN A 810 -23.22 31.20 -9.48
N GLY A 811 -22.20 31.22 -8.62
CA GLY A 811 -20.84 30.90 -9.03
C GLY A 811 -20.64 29.38 -8.99
N VAL A 812 -19.88 28.84 -9.95
CA VAL A 812 -19.58 27.41 -10.02
C VAL A 812 -18.07 27.19 -10.10
N ILE A 813 -17.58 26.28 -9.27
CA ILE A 813 -16.23 25.71 -9.36
C ILE A 813 -16.37 24.29 -9.91
N SER A 814 -15.68 23.98 -11.00
CA SER A 814 -15.72 22.67 -11.64
C SER A 814 -14.31 22.18 -11.99
N GLY A 815 -14.09 20.86 -11.94
CA GLY A 815 -12.82 20.26 -12.31
C GLY A 815 -12.94 18.80 -12.73
N PHE A 816 -12.01 18.36 -13.57
CA PHE A 816 -11.91 16.98 -14.05
C PHE A 816 -10.73 16.25 -13.41
N TYR A 817 -10.87 14.93 -13.30
CA TYR A 817 -9.76 14.03 -13.06
C TYR A 817 -9.78 12.84 -14.01
N TYR A 818 -8.58 12.31 -14.28
CA TYR A 818 -8.34 11.23 -15.23
C TYR A 818 -7.73 10.02 -14.54
N ASN A 819 -8.20 8.84 -14.91
CA ASN A 819 -7.51 7.59 -14.63
C ASN A 819 -6.51 7.30 -15.75
N TYR A 820 -5.34 6.81 -15.39
CA TYR A 820 -4.31 6.38 -16.33
C TYR A 820 -4.03 4.90 -16.13
N THR A 821 -4.38 4.10 -17.13
CA THR A 821 -4.10 2.67 -17.13
C THR A 821 -2.95 2.41 -18.08
N ASN A 822 -1.79 2.06 -17.52
CA ASN A 822 -0.60 1.65 -18.24
C ASN A 822 0.22 0.72 -17.37
N ASN A 823 1.23 0.09 -17.96
CA ASN A 823 2.26 -0.64 -17.24
C ASN A 823 3.54 -0.61 -18.09
N VAL A 824 4.69 -0.69 -17.45
CA VAL A 824 6.00 -0.58 -18.11
C VAL A 824 6.66 -1.94 -18.26
N ARG A 825 7.39 -2.12 -19.35
CA ARG A 825 8.16 -3.33 -19.64
C ARG A 825 9.59 -3.15 -19.19
N LEU A 826 10.20 -4.16 -18.57
CA LEU A 826 11.64 -4.13 -18.29
C LEU A 826 12.40 -4.37 -19.59
N LEU A 827 13.22 -3.43 -20.05
CA LEU A 827 14.03 -3.57 -21.27
C LEU A 827 15.40 -4.15 -20.98
N THR A 828 16.06 -3.65 -19.93
CA THR A 828 17.43 -4.05 -19.63
C THR A 828 17.64 -4.19 -18.14
N LYS A 829 18.33 -5.25 -17.73
CA LYS A 829 18.88 -5.42 -16.38
C LYS A 829 20.40 -5.55 -16.50
N LYS A 830 21.15 -4.63 -15.89
CA LYS A 830 22.62 -4.65 -15.87
C LYS A 830 23.09 -4.96 -14.47
N GLU A 831 23.85 -6.03 -14.30
CA GLU A 831 24.40 -6.46 -13.04
C GLU A 831 25.92 -6.44 -13.09
N LYS A 832 26.56 -5.93 -12.05
CA LYS A 832 28.01 -5.89 -11.87
C LYS A 832 28.33 -6.40 -10.47
N ASP A 833 28.93 -7.58 -10.38
CA ASP A 833 29.52 -8.10 -9.14
C ASP A 833 31.01 -7.74 -9.12
N ILE A 834 31.50 -7.21 -7.99
CA ILE A 834 32.84 -6.68 -7.83
C ILE A 834 33.63 -7.58 -6.88
N PHE A 835 34.73 -8.17 -7.38
CA PHE A 835 35.61 -9.05 -6.61
C PHE A 835 37.05 -8.52 -6.65
N ASN A 836 37.48 -7.81 -5.62
CA ASN A 836 38.83 -7.23 -5.50
C ASN A 836 39.25 -6.39 -6.73
N THR A 837 39.83 -7.01 -7.77
CA THR A 837 40.31 -6.40 -9.02
C THR A 837 39.52 -6.81 -10.27
N ASP A 838 38.69 -7.86 -10.22
CA ASP A 838 37.92 -8.37 -11.35
C ASP A 838 36.42 -8.07 -11.19
N ASN A 839 35.76 -7.69 -12.29
CA ASN A 839 34.34 -7.40 -12.31
C ASN A 839 33.61 -8.44 -13.16
N ILE A 840 32.54 -9.03 -12.61
CA ILE A 840 31.60 -9.86 -13.38
C ILE A 840 30.39 -8.99 -13.74
N ASN A 841 30.39 -8.50 -14.97
CA ASN A 841 29.26 -7.83 -15.59
C ASN A 841 28.36 -8.85 -16.32
N THR A 842 27.05 -8.71 -16.10
CA THR A 842 26.00 -9.41 -16.84
C THR A 842 24.97 -8.39 -17.32
N GLU A 843 24.64 -8.41 -18.61
CA GLU A 843 23.58 -7.56 -19.17
C GLU A 843 22.46 -8.41 -19.78
N GLU A 844 21.26 -8.29 -19.24
CA GLU A 844 20.06 -8.93 -19.76
C GLU A 844 19.22 -7.90 -20.52
N ASN A 845 18.93 -8.17 -21.79
CA ASN A 845 18.05 -7.37 -22.64
C ASN A 845 16.79 -8.18 -22.98
N PHE A 846 15.63 -7.58 -22.82
CA PHE A 846 14.33 -8.21 -23.03
C PHE A 846 13.63 -7.63 -24.24
N SER A 847 13.01 -8.50 -25.04
CA SER A 847 12.17 -8.09 -26.17
C SER A 847 10.77 -8.67 -26.00
N TYR A 848 9.78 -7.92 -26.43
CA TYR A 848 8.36 -8.21 -26.21
C TYR A 848 7.65 -8.31 -27.56
N GLY A 849 6.65 -9.20 -27.63
CA GLY A 849 5.78 -9.34 -28.79
C GLY A 849 4.55 -8.44 -28.69
N ASN A 850 3.50 -8.83 -29.41
CA ASN A 850 2.18 -8.20 -29.30
C ASN A 850 1.46 -8.54 -27.97
N ASN A 851 1.89 -9.59 -27.27
CA ASN A 851 1.43 -9.88 -25.91
C ASN A 851 2.10 -8.93 -24.91
N ILE A 852 1.30 -8.23 -24.09
CA ILE A 852 1.71 -6.90 -23.63
C ILE A 852 2.73 -6.92 -22.47
N PHE A 853 2.77 -7.95 -21.64
CA PHE A 853 3.56 -7.94 -20.38
C PHE A 853 4.48 -9.14 -20.15
N VAL A 854 4.70 -10.00 -21.15
CA VAL A 854 5.64 -11.13 -21.07
C VAL A 854 6.71 -11.04 -22.17
N PRO A 855 8.00 -11.27 -21.85
CA PRO A 855 9.07 -11.19 -22.84
C PRO A 855 9.03 -12.41 -23.77
N ILE A 856 9.19 -12.18 -25.08
CA ILE A 856 9.37 -13.23 -26.11
C ILE A 856 10.85 -13.56 -26.33
N LYS A 857 11.76 -12.70 -25.85
CA LYS A 857 13.20 -12.93 -25.91
C LYS A 857 13.90 -12.32 -24.70
N LYS A 858 14.90 -13.03 -24.17
CA LYS A 858 15.89 -12.58 -23.18
C LYS A 858 17.29 -12.82 -23.74
N LYS A 859 18.05 -11.78 -24.03
CA LYS A 859 19.47 -11.85 -24.40
C LYS A 859 20.30 -11.53 -23.17
N THR A 860 21.12 -12.47 -22.71
CA THR A 860 22.08 -12.28 -21.60
C THR A 860 23.49 -12.21 -22.17
N GLU A 861 24.24 -11.17 -21.84
CA GLU A 861 25.63 -10.98 -22.25
C GLU A 861 26.53 -11.04 -21.02
N PHE A 862 27.56 -11.88 -21.06
CA PHE A 862 28.49 -12.13 -19.96
C PHE A 862 29.79 -11.37 -20.15
N SER A 863 30.61 -11.30 -19.09
CA SER A 863 31.88 -10.56 -19.08
C SER A 863 32.92 -11.07 -20.07
N ASP A 864 32.85 -12.35 -20.43
CA ASP A 864 33.75 -12.97 -21.41
C ASP A 864 33.32 -12.68 -22.87
N GLY A 865 32.28 -11.86 -23.07
CA GLY A 865 31.70 -11.51 -24.37
C GLY A 865 30.74 -12.58 -24.92
N THR A 866 30.58 -13.71 -24.23
CA THR A 866 29.61 -14.74 -24.64
C THR A 866 28.19 -14.26 -24.39
N ILE A 867 27.26 -14.73 -25.23
CA ILE A 867 25.86 -14.33 -25.19
C ILE A 867 24.99 -15.58 -25.09
N GLN A 868 23.98 -15.54 -24.24
CA GLN A 868 22.88 -16.50 -24.18
C GLN A 868 21.57 -15.83 -24.56
N GLU A 869 20.98 -16.23 -25.68
CA GLU A 869 19.64 -15.80 -26.09
C GLU A 869 18.63 -16.88 -25.74
N THR A 870 17.62 -16.54 -24.94
CA THR A 870 16.46 -17.37 -24.67
C THR A 870 15.25 -16.78 -25.37
N SER A 871 14.61 -17.54 -26.25
CA SER A 871 13.38 -17.14 -26.94
C SER A 871 12.21 -17.96 -26.41
N TYR A 872 11.06 -17.31 -26.24
CA TYR A 872 9.82 -17.87 -25.74
C TYR A 872 8.72 -17.72 -26.78
N GLN A 873 7.97 -18.80 -27.04
CA GLN A 873 6.73 -18.73 -27.82
C GLN A 873 5.57 -19.12 -26.91
N TYR A 874 4.62 -18.21 -26.72
CA TYR A 874 3.43 -18.43 -25.91
C TYR A 874 2.27 -18.88 -26.80
N ALA A 875 1.07 -18.98 -26.20
CA ALA A 875 -0.14 -19.35 -26.91
C ALA A 875 -0.42 -18.46 -28.14
N HIS A 876 -0.13 -17.14 -28.04
CA HIS A 876 -0.29 -16.21 -29.16
C HIS A 876 0.67 -16.50 -30.31
N GLU A 877 1.96 -16.64 -30.03
CA GLU A 877 2.98 -16.87 -31.08
C GLU A 877 2.84 -18.27 -31.73
N LYS A 878 2.32 -19.25 -30.98
CA LYS A 878 2.01 -20.59 -31.50
C LYS A 878 0.62 -20.70 -32.13
N GLY A 879 -0.20 -19.64 -32.09
CA GLY A 879 -1.56 -19.65 -32.61
C GLY A 879 -2.51 -20.63 -31.90
N ASN A 880 -2.26 -20.93 -30.63
CA ASN A 880 -3.07 -21.88 -29.86
C ASN A 880 -4.34 -21.21 -29.31
N GLN A 881 -5.39 -21.14 -30.15
CA GLN A 881 -6.64 -20.47 -29.81
C GLN A 881 -7.33 -21.05 -28.57
N LYS A 882 -7.19 -22.35 -28.32
CA LYS A 882 -7.75 -23.02 -27.12
C LYS A 882 -7.18 -22.40 -25.84
N LEU A 883 -5.86 -22.26 -25.77
CA LEU A 883 -5.18 -21.67 -24.61
C LEU A 883 -5.42 -20.15 -24.51
N ILE A 884 -5.46 -19.43 -25.63
CA ILE A 884 -5.81 -17.99 -25.66
C ILE A 884 -7.22 -17.75 -25.11
N ASN A 885 -8.20 -18.58 -25.50
CA ASN A 885 -9.57 -18.48 -25.01
C ASN A 885 -9.63 -18.72 -23.50
N ALA A 886 -8.88 -19.71 -23.01
CA ALA A 886 -8.71 -20.01 -21.58
C ALA A 886 -7.83 -19.01 -20.80
N ASN A 887 -7.34 -17.95 -21.46
CA ASN A 887 -6.38 -16.97 -20.91
C ASN A 887 -5.05 -17.57 -20.40
N MET A 888 -4.68 -18.77 -20.84
CA MET A 888 -3.38 -19.40 -20.56
C MET A 888 -2.30 -18.82 -21.48
N ILE A 889 -2.04 -17.52 -21.33
CA ILE A 889 -1.16 -16.73 -22.20
C ILE A 889 0.18 -16.36 -21.53
N GLY A 890 0.33 -16.67 -20.24
CA GLY A 890 1.57 -16.47 -19.47
C GLY A 890 2.52 -17.66 -19.47
N ILE A 891 2.10 -18.82 -20.00
CA ILE A 891 2.88 -20.06 -19.99
C ILE A 891 3.63 -20.22 -21.33
N PRO A 892 4.97 -20.28 -21.34
CA PRO A 892 5.71 -20.52 -22.58
C PRO A 892 5.47 -21.95 -23.07
N LEU A 893 5.06 -22.07 -24.34
CA LEU A 893 4.82 -23.36 -25.00
C LEU A 893 6.08 -23.88 -25.69
N GLU A 894 6.96 -22.99 -26.12
CA GLU A 894 8.28 -23.33 -26.66
C GLU A 894 9.34 -22.44 -26.02
N THR A 895 10.46 -23.03 -25.63
CA THR A 895 11.63 -22.31 -25.14
C THR A 895 12.86 -22.76 -25.91
N SER A 896 13.60 -21.82 -26.48
CA SER A 896 14.84 -22.07 -27.22
C SER A 896 15.98 -21.27 -26.60
N VAL A 897 17.12 -21.91 -26.34
CA VAL A 897 18.33 -21.30 -25.79
C VAL A 897 19.45 -21.42 -26.82
N VAL A 898 20.00 -20.29 -27.24
CA VAL A 898 21.11 -20.19 -28.18
C VAL A 898 22.30 -19.56 -27.46
N LYS A 899 23.47 -20.19 -27.54
CA LYS A 899 24.73 -19.63 -27.04
C LYS A 899 25.56 -19.11 -28.21
N LYS A 900 26.09 -17.91 -28.08
CA LYS A 900 26.99 -17.26 -29.05
C LYS A 900 28.30 -16.91 -28.36
N GLN A 901 29.41 -17.00 -29.10
CA GLN A 901 30.71 -16.54 -28.61
C GLN A 901 30.81 -15.01 -28.57
N ASN A 902 30.07 -14.33 -29.45
CA ASN A 902 29.96 -12.87 -29.52
C ASN A 902 28.75 -12.48 -30.40
N ALA A 903 28.49 -11.18 -30.57
CA ALA A 903 27.35 -10.70 -31.33
C ALA A 903 27.36 -11.07 -32.83
N SER A 904 28.54 -11.33 -33.41
CA SER A 904 28.71 -11.70 -34.82
C SER A 904 28.57 -13.21 -35.07
N ASP A 905 28.62 -14.02 -34.02
CA ASP A 905 28.43 -15.47 -34.10
C ASP A 905 26.93 -15.77 -34.36
N PRO A 906 26.59 -16.55 -35.42
CA PRO A 906 25.21 -16.98 -35.65
C PRO A 906 24.61 -17.73 -34.47
N GLY A 907 25.45 -18.31 -33.61
CA GLY A 907 25.06 -19.00 -32.39
C GLY A 907 24.78 -20.47 -32.58
N LYS A 908 24.95 -21.21 -31.50
CA LYS A 908 24.61 -22.63 -31.41
C LYS A 908 23.42 -22.81 -30.49
N THR A 909 22.36 -23.44 -30.98
CA THR A 909 21.25 -23.89 -30.14
C THR A 909 21.76 -24.88 -29.11
N MET A 910 21.60 -24.56 -27.83
CA MET A 910 21.98 -25.41 -26.70
C MET A 910 20.83 -26.33 -26.29
N SER A 911 19.61 -25.80 -26.35
CA SER A 911 18.40 -26.55 -26.05
C SER A 911 17.22 -25.89 -26.73
N LYS A 912 16.29 -26.69 -27.24
CA LYS A 912 14.98 -26.22 -27.64
C LYS A 912 13.96 -27.25 -27.18
N THR A 913 12.94 -26.78 -26.48
CA THR A 913 11.88 -27.62 -25.92
C THR A 913 10.52 -27.05 -26.29
N GLU A 914 9.57 -27.92 -26.57
CA GLU A 914 8.19 -27.55 -26.85
C GLU A 914 7.23 -28.44 -26.05
N THR A 915 6.28 -27.83 -25.35
CA THR A 915 5.17 -28.52 -24.69
C THR A 915 3.94 -28.40 -25.58
N LYS A 916 3.37 -29.55 -25.98
CA LYS A 916 2.16 -29.63 -26.80
C LYS A 916 0.92 -29.70 -25.94
N TYR A 917 -0.18 -29.21 -26.50
CA TYR A 917 -1.51 -29.18 -25.89
C TYR A 917 -2.56 -29.60 -26.91
N ASP A 918 -2.33 -30.74 -27.56
CA ASP A 918 -3.06 -31.15 -28.77
C ASP A 918 -4.44 -31.75 -28.48
N ASN A 919 -4.74 -32.07 -27.22
CA ASN A 919 -6.01 -32.66 -26.82
C ASN A 919 -7.14 -31.63 -26.96
N ALA A 920 -8.16 -31.89 -27.78
CA ALA A 920 -9.27 -30.95 -27.99
C ALA A 920 -10.20 -30.80 -26.77
N ALA A 921 -10.25 -31.80 -25.88
CA ALA A 921 -11.20 -31.88 -24.78
C ALA A 921 -10.71 -31.24 -23.46
N ASN A 922 -9.40 -31.03 -23.29
CA ASN A 922 -8.85 -30.46 -22.05
C ASN A 922 -7.70 -29.47 -22.30
N LEU A 923 -7.27 -28.80 -21.24
CA LEU A 923 -6.20 -27.78 -21.26
C LEU A 923 -4.84 -28.35 -20.82
N LEU A 924 -4.70 -29.67 -20.78
CA LEU A 924 -3.52 -30.33 -20.23
C LEU A 924 -2.46 -30.62 -21.31
N PRO A 925 -1.17 -30.70 -20.93
CA PRO A 925 -0.10 -31.06 -21.85
C PRO A 925 -0.33 -32.45 -22.47
N THR A 926 -0.01 -32.62 -23.74
CA THR A 926 -0.05 -33.93 -24.43
C THR A 926 1.32 -34.53 -24.64
N SER A 927 2.36 -33.72 -24.79
CA SER A 927 3.74 -34.19 -24.90
C SER A 927 4.75 -33.07 -24.65
N VAL A 928 6.00 -33.46 -24.39
CA VAL A 928 7.15 -32.56 -24.41
C VAL A 928 8.13 -33.06 -25.45
N LEU A 929 8.54 -32.17 -26.35
CA LEU A 929 9.51 -32.43 -27.39
C LEU A 929 10.82 -31.72 -27.04
N SER A 930 11.93 -32.37 -27.34
CA SER A 930 13.24 -31.75 -27.47
C SER A 930 13.62 -31.66 -28.95
N TYR A 931 14.51 -30.75 -29.30
CA TYR A 931 15.06 -30.67 -30.64
C TYR A 931 16.57 -30.83 -30.56
N ASP A 932 17.10 -31.68 -31.44
CA ASP A 932 18.55 -31.85 -31.56
C ASP A 932 19.21 -30.65 -32.29
N LEU A 933 20.52 -30.73 -32.46
CA LEU A 933 21.31 -29.69 -33.14
C LEU A 933 20.96 -29.54 -34.64
N GLN A 934 20.28 -30.53 -35.24
CA GLN A 934 19.78 -30.51 -36.62
C GLN A 934 18.33 -30.01 -36.69
N ASN A 935 17.78 -29.56 -35.56
CA ASN A 935 16.38 -29.14 -35.39
C ASN A 935 15.39 -30.27 -35.71
N THR A 936 15.81 -31.52 -35.53
CA THR A 936 14.94 -32.68 -35.58
C THR A 936 14.25 -32.81 -34.23
N ALA A 937 12.92 -32.84 -34.25
CA ALA A 937 12.13 -33.00 -33.04
C ALA A 937 12.18 -34.46 -32.56
N SER A 938 12.31 -34.63 -31.25
CA SER A 938 12.21 -35.90 -30.55
C SER A 938 11.21 -35.75 -29.41
N THR A 939 10.22 -36.63 -29.34
CA THR A 939 9.29 -36.66 -28.21
C THR A 939 10.00 -37.27 -27.01
N GLU A 940 10.19 -36.48 -25.95
CA GLU A 940 10.83 -36.93 -24.71
C GLU A 940 9.84 -37.64 -23.80
N VAL A 941 8.60 -37.14 -23.77
CA VAL A 941 7.49 -37.77 -23.06
C VAL A 941 6.17 -37.47 -23.77
N THR A 942 5.31 -38.50 -23.85
CA THR A 942 3.89 -38.36 -24.20
C THR A 942 3.08 -38.56 -22.94
N TYR A 943 2.14 -37.65 -22.66
CA TYR A 943 1.18 -37.78 -21.59
C TYR A 943 -0.07 -38.47 -22.13
N ASP A 944 -0.10 -39.79 -22.01
CA ASP A 944 -1.06 -40.64 -22.72
C ASP A 944 -2.48 -40.53 -22.15
N GLN A 945 -2.60 -40.40 -20.82
CA GLN A 945 -3.88 -40.45 -20.15
C GLN A 945 -3.89 -39.63 -18.85
N TYR A 946 -4.97 -38.88 -18.67
CA TYR A 946 -5.33 -38.20 -17.42
C TYR A 946 -6.64 -38.76 -16.88
N ASP A 947 -6.83 -38.70 -15.57
CA ASP A 947 -8.12 -38.95 -14.95
C ASP A 947 -9.06 -37.72 -15.07
N SER A 948 -10.27 -37.85 -14.51
CA SER A 948 -11.28 -36.78 -14.52
C SER A 948 -10.92 -35.55 -13.66
N LYS A 949 -9.86 -35.62 -12.84
CA LYS A 949 -9.33 -34.51 -12.03
C LYS A 949 -8.04 -33.92 -12.61
N GLY A 950 -7.67 -34.35 -13.83
CA GLY A 950 -6.46 -33.90 -14.50
C GLY A 950 -5.17 -34.48 -13.91
N ASN A 951 -5.24 -35.53 -13.09
CA ASN A 951 -4.06 -36.24 -12.64
C ASN A 951 -3.53 -37.15 -13.74
N LEU A 952 -2.22 -37.18 -13.92
CA LEU A 952 -1.57 -38.04 -14.92
C LEU A 952 -1.66 -39.51 -14.50
N GLN A 953 -2.35 -40.33 -15.30
CA GLN A 953 -2.49 -41.77 -15.07
C GLN A 953 -1.47 -42.58 -15.87
N GLN A 954 -1.04 -42.06 -17.03
CA GLN A 954 -0.04 -42.72 -17.85
C GLN A 954 0.78 -41.71 -18.64
N TYR A 955 2.09 -41.96 -18.70
CA TYR A 955 2.97 -41.33 -19.68
C TYR A 955 3.94 -42.34 -20.28
N THR A 956 4.40 -42.06 -21.50
CA THR A 956 5.38 -42.88 -22.21
C THR A 956 6.60 -42.04 -22.51
N THR A 957 7.79 -42.52 -22.10
CA THR A 957 9.05 -41.83 -22.37
C THR A 957 9.52 -42.09 -23.80
N LYS A 958 10.51 -41.32 -24.26
CA LYS A 958 11.19 -41.48 -25.56
C LYS A 958 11.59 -42.91 -25.91
N ASP A 959 11.98 -43.70 -24.92
CA ASP A 959 12.39 -45.11 -25.09
C ASP A 959 11.19 -46.05 -25.36
N GLY A 960 9.97 -45.51 -25.45
CA GLY A 960 8.75 -46.28 -25.62
C GLY A 960 8.31 -47.02 -24.35
N ILE A 961 8.85 -46.66 -23.19
CA ILE A 961 8.55 -47.31 -21.91
C ILE A 961 7.33 -46.61 -21.28
N PRO A 962 6.16 -47.28 -21.22
CA PRO A 962 5.00 -46.72 -20.54
C PRO A 962 5.22 -46.75 -19.03
N THR A 963 4.73 -45.72 -18.34
CA THR A 963 4.66 -45.65 -16.90
C THR A 963 3.24 -45.34 -16.48
N ALA A 964 2.63 -46.25 -15.74
CA ALA A 964 1.32 -46.05 -15.13
C ALA A 964 1.45 -45.49 -13.71
N ILE A 965 0.51 -44.62 -13.33
CA ILE A 965 0.38 -44.08 -11.98
C ILE A 965 -1.02 -44.41 -11.47
N ILE A 966 -1.10 -45.11 -10.35
CA ILE A 966 -2.35 -45.33 -9.62
C ILE A 966 -2.48 -44.25 -8.56
N TRP A 967 -3.62 -43.56 -8.59
CA TRP A 967 -3.98 -42.54 -7.62
C TRP A 967 -4.94 -43.12 -6.59
N GLY A 968 -4.66 -42.85 -5.31
CA GLY A 968 -5.48 -43.22 -4.17
C GLY A 968 -5.80 -41.98 -3.32
N TYR A 969 -6.25 -42.21 -2.10
CA TYR A 969 -6.69 -41.15 -1.18
C TYR A 969 -7.72 -40.22 -1.84
N ASN A 970 -8.75 -40.79 -2.45
CA ASN A 970 -9.79 -40.12 -3.24
C ASN A 970 -9.22 -39.34 -4.45
N MET A 971 -8.27 -39.95 -5.15
CA MET A 971 -7.57 -39.39 -6.32
C MET A 971 -6.80 -38.10 -6.00
N THR A 972 -6.19 -38.03 -4.82
CA THR A 972 -5.39 -36.87 -4.37
C THR A 972 -3.90 -37.14 -4.33
N GLN A 973 -3.49 -38.40 -4.17
CA GLN A 973 -2.09 -38.79 -4.02
C GLN A 973 -1.75 -40.01 -4.88
N PRO A 974 -0.55 -40.08 -5.47
CA PRO A 974 -0.10 -41.27 -6.18
C PRO A 974 0.28 -42.37 -5.19
N ILE A 975 -0.36 -43.54 -5.25
CA ILE A 975 -0.08 -44.66 -4.34
C ILE A 975 0.81 -45.73 -4.97
N ALA A 976 0.89 -45.78 -6.31
CA ALA A 976 1.80 -46.64 -7.04
C ALA A 976 2.27 -46.00 -8.35
N LYS A 977 3.57 -46.13 -8.63
CA LYS A 977 4.20 -45.81 -9.93
C LYS A 977 4.75 -47.10 -10.51
N ILE A 978 4.29 -47.48 -11.70
CA ILE A 978 4.60 -48.75 -12.37
C ILE A 978 5.30 -48.44 -13.69
N VAL A 979 6.62 -48.59 -13.74
CA VAL A 979 7.41 -48.42 -14.97
C VAL A 979 7.44 -49.73 -15.74
N GLY A 980 7.16 -49.68 -17.04
CA GLY A 980 7.13 -50.83 -17.95
C GLY A 980 5.75 -51.48 -18.13
N ALA A 981 4.66 -50.84 -17.67
CA ALA A 981 3.28 -51.31 -17.90
C ALA A 981 2.35 -50.13 -18.20
N THR A 982 1.31 -50.39 -19.01
CA THR A 982 0.27 -49.39 -19.31
C THR A 982 -0.80 -49.36 -18.21
N TYR A 983 -1.53 -48.24 -18.11
CA TYR A 983 -2.63 -48.09 -17.16
C TYR A 983 -3.73 -49.12 -17.38
N ALA A 984 -4.02 -49.45 -18.64
CA ALA A 984 -5.00 -50.49 -18.99
C ALA A 984 -4.60 -51.89 -18.45
N GLN A 985 -3.30 -52.20 -18.40
CA GLN A 985 -2.81 -53.47 -17.86
C GLN A 985 -2.86 -53.52 -16.34
N VAL A 986 -2.68 -52.39 -15.65
CA VAL A 986 -2.58 -52.36 -14.18
C VAL A 986 -3.91 -52.04 -13.47
N SER A 987 -4.81 -51.30 -14.12
CA SER A 987 -6.00 -50.73 -13.47
C SER A 987 -6.97 -51.79 -12.92
N SER A 988 -7.05 -52.95 -13.57
CA SER A 988 -7.87 -54.09 -13.10
C SER A 988 -7.39 -54.69 -11.77
N PHE A 989 -6.14 -54.45 -11.37
CA PHE A 989 -5.55 -54.97 -10.12
C PHE A 989 -5.49 -53.93 -9.00
N ALA A 990 -5.86 -52.67 -9.29
CA ALA A 990 -5.65 -51.55 -8.39
C ALA A 990 -6.78 -51.33 -7.35
N SER A 991 -7.94 -51.98 -7.51
CA SER A 991 -9.13 -51.72 -6.69
C SER A 991 -8.85 -51.86 -5.18
N ASP A 992 -8.12 -52.89 -4.78
CA ASP A 992 -7.82 -53.17 -3.36
C ASP A 992 -6.92 -52.10 -2.73
N ILE A 993 -5.91 -51.62 -3.46
CA ILE A 993 -4.98 -50.61 -2.95
C ILE A 993 -5.63 -49.23 -2.92
N ILE A 994 -6.53 -48.94 -3.87
CA ILE A 994 -7.31 -47.70 -3.88
C ILE A 994 -8.25 -47.66 -2.67
N LEU A 995 -9.08 -48.70 -2.49
CA LEU A 995 -10.01 -48.77 -1.35
C LEU A 995 -9.29 -48.72 0.00
N ALA A 996 -8.16 -49.42 0.14
CA ALA A 996 -7.38 -49.37 1.37
C ALA A 996 -6.79 -47.97 1.61
N SER A 997 -6.33 -47.28 0.56
CA SER A 997 -5.80 -45.91 0.68
C SER A 997 -6.88 -44.88 1.00
N ASP A 998 -8.08 -45.06 0.45
CA ASP A 998 -9.21 -44.16 0.70
C ASP A 998 -9.75 -44.28 2.14
N ALA A 999 -9.54 -45.45 2.76
CA ALA A 999 -9.90 -45.73 4.15
C ALA A 999 -8.78 -45.41 5.16
N ASP A 1000 -7.61 -44.98 4.69
CA ASP A 1000 -6.45 -44.76 5.54
C ASP A 1000 -6.57 -43.46 6.38
N ILE A 1001 -6.56 -43.62 7.70
CA ILE A 1001 -6.74 -42.54 8.68
C ILE A 1001 -5.70 -42.54 9.82
N ASN A 1002 -4.97 -43.63 10.02
CA ASN A 1002 -4.01 -43.80 11.11
C ASN A 1002 -3.05 -44.97 10.82
N ALA A 1003 -2.05 -45.15 11.68
CA ALA A 1003 -1.04 -46.21 11.54
C ALA A 1003 -1.60 -47.64 11.37
N THR A 1004 -2.79 -47.95 11.90
CA THR A 1004 -3.40 -49.29 11.76
C THR A 1004 -3.97 -49.50 10.36
N THR A 1005 -4.70 -48.51 9.84
CA THR A 1005 -5.23 -48.55 8.47
C THR A 1005 -4.11 -48.40 7.45
N GLU A 1006 -3.06 -47.65 7.77
CA GLU A 1006 -1.89 -47.52 6.93
C GLU A 1006 -1.18 -48.87 6.78
N GLN A 1007 -1.03 -49.63 7.87
CA GLN A 1007 -0.49 -50.98 7.81
C GLN A 1007 -1.34 -51.89 6.92
N THR A 1008 -2.67 -51.73 6.94
CA THR A 1008 -3.57 -52.47 6.03
C THR A 1008 -3.32 -52.10 4.57
N LEU A 1009 -3.18 -50.80 4.25
CA LEU A 1009 -2.83 -50.32 2.91
C LEU A 1009 -1.47 -50.87 2.46
N ILE A 1010 -0.48 -50.79 3.32
CA ILE A 1010 0.86 -51.32 3.10
C ILE A 1010 0.82 -52.81 2.71
N ASP A 1011 0.05 -53.63 3.44
CA ASP A 1011 -0.05 -55.06 3.15
C ASP A 1011 -0.69 -55.30 1.78
N LYS A 1012 -1.69 -54.50 1.40
CA LYS A 1012 -2.30 -54.53 0.06
C LYS A 1012 -1.33 -54.07 -1.03
N LEU A 1013 -0.53 -53.04 -0.78
CA LEU A 1013 0.51 -52.57 -1.71
C LEU A 1013 1.58 -53.64 -1.92
N ASP A 1014 1.98 -54.37 -0.88
CA ASP A 1014 2.95 -55.45 -0.99
C ASP A 1014 2.40 -56.65 -1.79
N ILE A 1015 1.09 -56.94 -1.68
CA ILE A 1015 0.42 -57.94 -2.54
C ILE A 1015 0.41 -57.46 -4.00
N PHE A 1016 0.00 -56.21 -4.24
CA PHE A 1016 -0.03 -55.62 -5.59
C PHE A 1016 1.34 -55.65 -6.27
N ARG A 1017 2.41 -55.31 -5.53
CA ARG A 1017 3.79 -55.34 -6.04
C ARG A 1017 4.28 -56.73 -6.43
N LYS A 1018 3.75 -57.78 -5.80
CA LYS A 1018 4.10 -59.19 -6.06
C LYS A 1018 3.17 -59.87 -7.05
N HIS A 1019 2.23 -59.12 -7.65
CA HIS A 1019 1.28 -59.68 -8.61
C HIS A 1019 2.01 -60.25 -9.82
N SER A 1020 1.75 -61.52 -10.18
CA SER A 1020 2.51 -62.24 -11.20
C SER A 1020 2.49 -61.55 -12.57
N ALA A 1021 1.37 -60.92 -12.92
CA ALA A 1021 1.21 -60.15 -14.16
C ALA A 1021 2.09 -58.88 -14.24
N LEU A 1022 2.65 -58.42 -13.12
CA LEU A 1022 3.50 -57.21 -13.03
C LEU A 1022 4.97 -57.53 -12.72
N SER A 1023 5.37 -58.80 -12.80
CA SER A 1023 6.70 -59.29 -12.39
C SER A 1023 7.87 -58.69 -13.17
N VAL A 1024 7.62 -58.13 -14.36
CA VAL A 1024 8.62 -57.44 -15.19
C VAL A 1024 8.65 -55.92 -14.99
N SER A 1025 7.71 -55.37 -14.21
CA SER A 1025 7.57 -53.93 -14.00
C SER A 1025 8.35 -53.45 -12.78
N GLN A 1026 8.87 -52.23 -12.83
CA GLN A 1026 9.48 -51.60 -11.65
C GLN A 1026 8.40 -50.79 -10.91
N ILE A 1027 8.06 -51.25 -9.70
CA ILE A 1027 6.96 -50.68 -8.92
C ILE A 1027 7.50 -49.95 -7.69
N THR A 1028 7.19 -48.66 -7.61
CA THR A 1028 7.33 -47.86 -6.39
C THR A 1028 5.94 -47.62 -5.79
N THR A 1029 5.77 -47.84 -4.49
CA THR A 1029 4.52 -47.54 -3.78
C THR A 1029 4.72 -46.51 -2.69
N TYR A 1030 3.64 -45.81 -2.35
CA TYR A 1030 3.65 -44.68 -1.43
C TYR A 1030 2.46 -44.78 -0.47
N THR A 1031 2.69 -44.42 0.78
CA THR A 1031 1.63 -44.12 1.76
C THR A 1031 1.80 -42.70 2.28
N TYR A 1032 0.73 -42.12 2.78
CA TYR A 1032 0.65 -40.73 3.19
C TYR A 1032 -0.18 -40.57 4.45
N ASP A 1033 0.19 -39.59 5.26
CA ASP A 1033 -0.75 -38.90 6.13
C ASP A 1033 -1.24 -37.66 5.36
N PRO A 1034 -2.53 -37.62 4.93
CA PRO A 1034 -3.06 -36.49 4.18
C PRO A 1034 -2.82 -35.17 4.91
N LEU A 1035 -2.35 -34.14 4.17
CA LEU A 1035 -1.99 -32.81 4.66
C LEU A 1035 -0.71 -32.70 5.51
N ILE A 1036 -0.01 -33.82 5.75
CA ILE A 1036 1.31 -33.86 6.40
C ILE A 1036 2.38 -34.20 5.37
N GLY A 1037 2.26 -35.37 4.73
CA GLY A 1037 3.19 -35.80 3.71
C GLY A 1037 3.26 -37.31 3.56
N VAL A 1038 4.28 -37.78 2.83
CA VAL A 1038 4.57 -39.19 2.61
C VAL A 1038 5.01 -39.82 3.93
N THR A 1039 4.41 -40.94 4.31
CA THR A 1039 4.76 -41.71 5.51
C THR A 1039 5.65 -42.90 5.19
N SER A 1040 5.47 -43.53 4.01
CA SER A 1040 6.38 -44.55 3.52
C SER A 1040 6.56 -44.55 2.00
N ILE A 1041 7.75 -44.96 1.56
CA ILE A 1041 8.06 -45.25 0.15
C ILE A 1041 8.66 -46.64 0.07
N ILE A 1042 8.14 -47.48 -0.82
CA ILE A 1042 8.76 -48.76 -1.15
C ILE A 1042 9.23 -48.74 -2.61
N PRO A 1043 10.53 -48.46 -2.86
CA PRO A 1043 11.10 -48.45 -4.21
C PRO A 1043 11.14 -49.85 -4.84
N PRO A 1044 11.51 -49.98 -6.13
CA PRO A 1044 11.56 -51.28 -6.81
C PRO A 1044 12.50 -52.30 -6.14
N SER A 1045 13.49 -51.83 -5.37
CA SER A 1045 14.38 -52.70 -4.57
C SER A 1045 13.67 -53.43 -3.42
N GLY A 1046 12.48 -52.97 -3.00
CA GLY A 1046 11.74 -53.52 -1.87
C GLY A 1046 12.16 -53.04 -0.49
N LEU A 1047 13.21 -52.21 -0.40
CA LEU A 1047 13.68 -51.65 0.87
C LEU A 1047 12.81 -50.45 1.27
N ARG A 1048 11.89 -50.66 2.22
CA ARG A 1048 10.98 -49.60 2.67
C ARG A 1048 11.71 -48.48 3.40
N GLU A 1049 11.38 -47.26 3.01
CA GLU A 1049 11.74 -46.01 3.66
C GLU A 1049 10.52 -45.50 4.45
N ILE A 1050 10.73 -45.11 5.71
CA ILE A 1050 9.73 -44.57 6.63
C ILE A 1050 10.10 -43.13 6.91
N TYR A 1051 9.15 -42.23 6.67
CA TYR A 1051 9.30 -40.79 6.78
C TYR A 1051 8.62 -40.33 8.07
N LYS A 1052 9.38 -39.66 8.94
CA LYS A 1052 8.87 -39.13 10.20
C LYS A 1052 8.92 -37.62 10.17
N TYR A 1053 7.85 -37.01 10.66
CA TYR A 1053 7.71 -35.57 10.73
C TYR A 1053 7.84 -35.10 12.18
N ASP A 1054 8.38 -33.89 12.35
CA ASP A 1054 8.44 -33.21 13.63
C ASP A 1054 7.05 -32.67 14.01
N SER A 1055 6.96 -32.06 15.19
CA SER A 1055 5.75 -31.43 15.70
C SER A 1055 5.26 -30.21 14.91
N ALA A 1056 5.94 -29.85 13.83
CA ALA A 1056 5.55 -28.81 12.90
C ALA A 1056 5.12 -29.38 11.53
N ASN A 1057 4.93 -30.70 11.43
CA ASN A 1057 4.68 -31.41 10.18
C ASN A 1057 5.79 -31.18 9.14
N LYS A 1058 7.04 -30.97 9.58
CA LYS A 1058 8.22 -30.91 8.71
C LYS A 1058 9.01 -32.20 8.83
N LEU A 1059 9.61 -32.64 7.73
CA LEU A 1059 10.31 -33.92 7.68
C LEU A 1059 11.50 -33.92 8.66
N GLU A 1060 11.46 -34.74 9.69
CA GLU A 1060 12.48 -34.81 10.74
C GLU A 1060 13.57 -35.83 10.36
N ASN A 1061 13.16 -37.03 9.96
CA ASN A 1061 14.08 -38.09 9.56
C ASN A 1061 13.43 -39.09 8.62
N ILE A 1062 14.29 -39.81 7.91
CA ILE A 1062 13.93 -40.97 7.08
C ILE A 1062 14.68 -42.18 7.65
N LYS A 1063 13.97 -43.27 7.87
CA LYS A 1063 14.49 -44.53 8.42
C LYS A 1063 14.19 -45.69 7.47
N ASP A 1064 14.96 -46.76 7.55
CA ASP A 1064 14.58 -48.02 6.91
C ASP A 1064 13.60 -48.83 7.78
N ALA A 1065 13.10 -49.94 7.24
CA ALA A 1065 12.20 -50.86 7.95
C ALA A 1065 12.77 -51.46 9.24
N SER A 1066 14.10 -51.47 9.43
CA SER A 1066 14.76 -51.93 10.66
C SER A 1066 14.91 -50.82 11.71
N GLY A 1067 14.46 -49.60 11.38
CA GLY A 1067 14.60 -48.42 12.22
C GLY A 1067 15.95 -47.71 12.09
N LYS A 1068 16.82 -48.12 11.17
CA LYS A 1068 18.11 -47.48 10.92
C LYS A 1068 17.88 -46.13 10.26
N LEU A 1069 18.53 -45.09 10.80
CA LEU A 1069 18.50 -43.74 10.25
C LEU A 1069 19.18 -43.69 8.87
N LEU A 1070 18.45 -43.24 7.86
CA LEU A 1070 18.96 -43.01 6.51
C LEU A 1070 19.33 -41.54 6.30
N LYS A 1071 18.46 -40.63 6.74
CA LYS A 1071 18.65 -39.17 6.68
C LYS A 1071 18.00 -38.49 7.88
N GLU A 1072 18.59 -37.40 8.33
CA GLU A 1072 18.06 -36.52 9.38
C GLU A 1072 18.07 -35.09 8.86
N PHE A 1073 17.03 -34.33 9.19
CA PHE A 1073 16.89 -32.93 8.81
C PHE A 1073 16.84 -32.06 10.06
N LYS A 1074 17.69 -31.03 10.10
CA LYS A 1074 17.71 -30.04 11.17
C LYS A 1074 17.34 -28.69 10.59
N TYR A 1075 16.20 -28.17 11.03
CA TYR A 1075 15.71 -26.87 10.61
C TYR A 1075 16.27 -25.79 11.53
N HIS A 1076 17.23 -25.02 11.02
CA HIS A 1076 17.65 -23.78 11.66
C HIS A 1076 16.66 -22.69 11.26
N TYR A 1077 15.89 -22.18 12.23
CA TYR A 1077 15.10 -20.97 11.99
C TYR A 1077 16.08 -19.81 11.88
N GLY A 1078 16.25 -19.30 10.65
CA GLY A 1078 16.83 -17.97 10.46
C GLY A 1078 15.92 -16.98 11.17
N LEU A 1079 16.48 -16.29 12.16
CA LEU A 1079 15.86 -15.14 12.81
C LEU A 1079 15.93 -13.90 11.91
#